data_AF-A0AAD3H8B2-F1
#
_entry.id   AF-A0AAD3H8B2-F1
#
_cell.length_a   1.000
_cell.length_b   1.000
_cell.length_c   1.000
_cell.angle_alpha   90.00
_cell.angle_beta   90.00
_cell.angle_gamma   90.00
#
_symmetry.space_group_name_H-M   'P 1'
#
loop_
_entity.id
_entity.type
_entity.pdbx_description
1 polymer ?
#
loop_
_entity_poly.entity_id
_entity_poly.type
_entity_poly.pdbx_seq_one_letter_code
_entity_poly.pdbx_strand_id
1 'polypeptide(L)'
;MSNPTTKCKFCNEDFNSRNEMFRHLKSSRVCFNLANEGSEDNSRSFLKVEKQKVAIQFGYYTSKGSNRNINEDTADIVCSSFLEAMKYLYPSSLLEYDGNFSLASSVRSRHPVLAQEGECSAFSDVIGINYKCVDIKIDFEEVLKYVQSILRCKKEDMCIWVLNIKNLAVSTKFHAEKSCTQRSYQYLLPVSWIDDDGKDTTDWIKSKIEVDPIASTTQRPQETPSSIMRLKKTLRLLESGDVNEKISKRFGKLANKERKSMHNFCDQSLPMVNPSNEHVWTSIDKARLSGFVIDYSDNDDNAYIILDFKGDGFLREQCRRMVATIVAVVRGWLPDDYFDFATDCNYSIETPSAPLHLLYLHSVRYHFLELAIGSNVFEENKSHAKYLSQLQQQSFLQRRKEYQEEAIWLDDLKSEISIRILARLNEIRSTREDQLKQFGRESNRIIDSAKQCQNINASVPLKSTPQIYAKALLLLQKICKQELWPMTHHSKSIVIKSPFIHDLQKAKTVGKKLHGTHYCGHLLQFGSFTLCNPKLCGNYILPMNQQFPELAQVLFELEKYITTDNEFLASSHCIVSRNVEMTPQFFKGEGNRDTCKIVGLGDYHGGEFVVDGEMYDVRYEPLKFNFWQIHYDKPFTGEKFTLLWYTPKFRDEVGGTPDERFEDSLALSLLKNHSESLPTFPMLKFRKNSTDALVISEILDTRSVYALSPQVWQCMNVPDVTLQVKHEPQQQSLGFGVASHDVVLDVGAHIGVFCRYALSLGCSSIYAYEPDVQNFSILQQNLTSLNDQHLKIEVHNYAISNDEPGTRKFVHARNRGDGTQNTWRHSLQEHSQYVNREDDELEISNVKTLPFFGASGILKSGITFVKMDIEGAEIDILLSKEASCASNWRDVTQLVFEWSFTKERRVNKFHEAVRNLNIAGFTVCYKGKGAWWDTETNVLWPYDIDLVVFAKKI
;
A
#
# COMPACT_ATOMS: atom_id res chain seq x y z
N MET A 1 -10.62 34.52 39.88
CA MET A 1 -9.15 34.46 39.90
C MET A 1 -8.67 34.75 38.49
N SER A 2 -7.90 35.81 38.30
CA SER A 2 -7.43 36.28 36.99
C SER A 2 -6.35 35.34 36.43
N ASN A 3 -6.54 34.90 35.17
CA ASN A 3 -5.55 34.10 34.44
C ASN A 3 -4.18 34.82 34.37
N PRO A 4 -3.05 34.11 34.44
CA PRO A 4 -1.73 34.74 34.33
C PRO A 4 -1.53 35.28 32.91
N THR A 5 -1.51 36.60 32.75
CA THR A 5 -1.15 37.26 31.48
C THR A 5 0.36 37.23 31.29
N THR A 6 0.81 37.06 30.05
CA THR A 6 2.24 37.09 29.69
C THR A 6 2.56 38.44 29.09
N LYS A 7 3.52 39.18 29.66
CA LYS A 7 3.90 40.52 29.18
C LYS A 7 5.07 40.49 28.20
N CYS A 8 4.99 41.28 27.13
CA CYS A 8 6.13 41.53 26.26
C CYS A 8 7.15 42.42 27.00
N LYS A 9 8.40 41.96 27.13
CA LYS A 9 9.44 42.68 27.89
C LYS A 9 9.86 44.02 27.24
N PHE A 10 9.54 44.24 25.96
CA PHE A 10 9.98 45.42 25.20
C PHE A 10 8.91 46.52 25.13
N CYS A 11 7.63 46.17 24.98
CA CYS A 11 6.52 47.14 24.95
C CYS A 11 5.58 47.07 26.17
N ASN A 12 5.77 46.09 27.06
CA ASN A 12 4.97 45.87 28.27
C ASN A 12 3.48 45.55 28.05
N GLU A 13 3.06 45.23 26.82
CA GLU A 13 1.69 44.78 26.51
C GLU A 13 1.39 43.39 27.12
N ASP A 14 0.17 43.23 27.62
CA ASP A 14 -0.37 41.99 28.19
C ASP A 14 -0.96 41.10 27.10
N PHE A 15 -0.56 39.82 27.08
CA PHE A 15 -1.09 38.82 26.17
C PHE A 15 -1.72 37.64 26.93
N ASN A 16 -2.80 37.09 26.38
CA ASN A 16 -3.53 35.99 26.99
C ASN A 16 -2.78 34.65 26.91
N SER A 17 -1.74 34.57 26.07
CA SER A 17 -0.87 33.40 25.96
C SER A 17 0.54 33.73 25.45
N ARG A 18 1.52 32.87 25.75
CA ARG A 18 2.87 32.96 25.17
C ARG A 18 2.88 32.98 23.64
N ASN A 19 1.97 32.24 23.00
CA ASN A 19 1.90 32.17 21.53
C ASN A 19 1.40 33.48 20.90
N GLU A 20 0.53 34.22 21.57
CA GLU A 20 0.15 35.58 21.15
C GLU A 20 1.32 36.56 21.34
N MET A 21 2.01 36.50 22.47
CA MET A 21 3.22 37.31 22.70
C MET A 21 4.29 37.03 21.63
N PHE A 22 4.51 35.77 21.23
CA PHE A 22 5.45 35.44 20.14
C PHE A 22 4.98 35.91 18.76
N ARG A 23 3.67 35.89 18.49
CA ARG A 23 3.11 36.49 17.27
C ARG A 23 3.27 38.02 17.28
N HIS A 24 3.09 38.66 18.43
CA HIS A 24 3.37 40.07 18.62
C HIS A 24 4.86 40.37 18.37
N LEU A 25 5.78 39.59 18.94
CA LEU A 25 7.22 39.77 18.71
C LEU A 25 7.60 39.64 17.23
N LYS A 26 6.91 38.80 16.45
CA LYS A 26 7.17 38.66 15.00
C LYS A 26 6.50 39.72 14.12
N SER A 27 5.42 40.35 14.60
CA SER A 27 4.66 41.34 13.84
C SER A 27 5.04 42.78 14.18
N SER A 28 5.46 43.03 15.42
CA SER A 28 5.99 44.31 15.86
C SER A 28 7.45 44.45 15.46
N ARG A 29 7.71 45.25 14.42
CA ARG A 29 9.06 45.51 13.90
C ARG A 29 9.99 46.09 14.98
N VAL A 30 9.46 46.87 15.92
CA VAL A 30 10.22 47.50 17.01
C VAL A 30 10.60 46.46 18.07
N CYS A 31 9.65 45.66 18.54
CA CYS A 31 9.92 44.65 19.57
C CYS A 31 10.74 43.48 19.02
N PHE A 32 10.58 43.13 17.74
CA PHE A 32 11.39 42.14 17.05
C PHE A 32 12.87 42.54 17.02
N ASN A 33 13.16 43.79 16.68
CA ASN A 33 14.53 44.29 16.57
C ASN A 33 15.21 44.37 17.94
N LEU A 34 14.51 44.91 18.95
CA LEU A 34 15.04 44.99 20.32
C LEU A 34 15.28 43.61 20.95
N ALA A 35 14.48 42.60 20.59
CA ALA A 35 14.72 41.22 21.01
C ALA A 35 15.99 40.61 20.40
N ASN A 36 16.36 41.04 19.20
CA ASN A 36 17.55 40.58 18.49
C ASN A 36 18.80 41.40 18.85
N GLU A 37 18.65 42.63 19.33
CA GLU A 37 19.77 43.51 19.74
C GLU A 37 20.26 43.23 21.17
N GLY A 38 19.44 42.61 22.03
CA GLY A 38 19.77 42.35 23.45
C GLY A 38 20.73 41.20 23.74
N SER A 39 21.33 40.55 22.73
CA SER A 39 22.43 39.59 22.94
C SER A 39 23.77 40.32 22.85
N GLU A 40 24.14 41.03 23.91
CA GLU A 40 25.46 41.64 24.04
C GLU A 40 26.53 40.56 24.27
N ASP A 41 27.07 40.06 23.15
CA ASP A 41 28.46 39.59 23.05
C ASP A 41 29.02 40.12 21.73
N ASN A 42 29.52 41.37 21.78
CA ASN A 42 29.97 42.12 20.61
C ASN A 42 31.39 41.70 20.20
N SER A 43 31.52 40.89 19.15
CA SER A 43 32.64 40.96 18.17
C SER A 43 32.56 39.85 17.11
N ARG A 44 31.58 39.90 16.22
CA ARG A 44 31.69 39.31 14.86
C ARG A 44 30.56 39.90 14.04
N SER A 45 30.89 40.58 12.95
CA SER A 45 29.92 40.82 11.88
C SER A 45 29.39 39.45 11.44
N PHE A 46 28.20 39.06 11.89
CA PHE A 46 27.58 37.80 11.48
C PHE A 46 27.20 37.93 10.00
N LEU A 47 28.13 37.54 9.13
CA LEU A 47 27.85 37.23 7.74
C LEU A 47 26.68 36.23 7.75
N LYS A 48 25.54 36.65 7.21
CA LYS A 48 24.33 35.83 7.18
C LYS A 48 24.60 34.63 6.28
N VAL A 49 24.79 33.46 6.89
CA VAL A 49 25.04 32.20 6.17
C VAL A 49 23.69 31.63 5.77
N GLU A 50 23.43 31.55 4.46
CA GLU A 50 22.16 31.06 3.94
C GLU A 50 22.25 29.57 3.61
N LYS A 51 21.18 28.82 3.92
CA LYS A 51 21.07 27.42 3.54
C LYS A 51 20.92 27.35 2.02
N GLN A 52 21.70 26.51 1.37
CA GLN A 52 21.70 26.27 -0.08
C GLN A 52 21.47 24.77 -0.33
N LYS A 53 21.05 24.43 -1.54
CA LYS A 53 20.84 23.04 -1.95
C LYS A 53 21.35 22.85 -3.37
N VAL A 54 22.13 21.79 -3.58
CA VAL A 54 22.66 21.44 -4.89
C VAL A 54 22.29 20.01 -5.25
N ALA A 55 22.03 19.77 -6.54
CA ALA A 55 21.95 18.44 -7.13
C ALA A 55 23.15 18.23 -8.06
N ILE A 56 23.88 17.13 -7.87
CA ILE A 56 25.08 16.80 -8.65
C ILE A 56 24.78 15.52 -9.42
N GLN A 57 24.93 15.59 -10.75
CA GLN A 57 24.80 14.45 -11.66
C GLN A 57 26.20 13.92 -11.99
N PHE A 58 26.41 12.62 -11.85
CA PHE A 58 27.71 11.98 -12.03
C PHE A 58 27.56 10.55 -12.54
N GLY A 59 28.62 10.03 -13.14
CA GLY A 59 28.74 8.63 -13.51
C GLY A 59 30.00 8.01 -12.92
N TYR A 60 30.02 6.68 -12.85
CA TYR A 60 31.16 5.92 -12.39
C TYR A 60 31.23 4.51 -13.00
N TYR A 61 32.44 3.96 -13.04
CA TYR A 61 32.70 2.53 -13.24
C TYR A 61 33.95 2.10 -12.47
N THR A 62 34.04 0.80 -12.17
CA THR A 62 35.20 0.20 -11.49
C THR A 62 35.98 -0.72 -12.43
N SER A 63 37.30 -0.76 -12.26
CA SER A 63 38.20 -1.66 -13.01
C SER A 63 38.42 -3.02 -12.32
N LYS A 64 37.95 -3.17 -11.07
CA LYS A 64 38.05 -4.40 -10.26
C LYS A 64 36.68 -4.76 -9.66
N GLY A 65 36.37 -6.06 -9.64
CA GLY A 65 35.26 -6.60 -8.84
C GLY A 65 35.53 -6.29 -7.37
N SER A 66 34.55 -5.73 -6.68
CA SER A 66 34.68 -5.32 -5.29
C SER A 66 33.42 -5.75 -4.56
N ASN A 67 33.57 -6.48 -3.45
CA ASN A 67 32.46 -6.84 -2.56
C ASN A 67 31.85 -5.62 -1.82
N ARG A 68 32.15 -4.39 -2.24
CA ARG A 68 31.70 -3.13 -1.64
C ARG A 68 30.62 -2.48 -2.51
N ASN A 69 29.82 -1.63 -1.88
CA ASN A 69 28.74 -0.91 -2.54
C ASN A 69 29.29 0.31 -3.29
N ILE A 70 29.69 0.13 -4.55
CA ILE A 70 30.49 1.13 -5.28
C ILE A 70 29.76 2.47 -5.49
N ASN A 71 28.43 2.47 -5.49
CA ASN A 71 27.62 3.67 -5.72
C ASN A 71 27.66 4.63 -4.51
N GLU A 72 27.63 4.11 -3.28
CA GLU A 72 27.71 4.91 -2.06
C GLU A 72 29.13 5.45 -1.85
N ASP A 73 30.15 4.60 -2.03
CA ASP A 73 31.55 5.00 -1.99
C ASP A 73 31.83 6.13 -3.01
N THR A 74 31.34 5.97 -4.24
CA THR A 74 31.45 7.00 -5.29
C THR A 74 30.75 8.30 -4.88
N ALA A 75 29.55 8.21 -4.31
CA ALA A 75 28.79 9.38 -3.89
C ALA A 75 29.51 10.17 -2.79
N ASP A 76 30.15 9.48 -1.83
CA ASP A 76 31.01 10.08 -0.81
C ASP A 76 32.21 10.82 -1.44
N ILE A 77 32.85 10.20 -2.44
CA ILE A 77 33.98 10.82 -3.16
C ILE A 77 33.53 12.06 -3.93
N VAL A 78 32.38 12.02 -4.59
CA VAL A 78 31.82 13.18 -5.31
C VAL A 78 31.45 14.29 -4.33
N CYS A 79 30.79 13.96 -3.22
CA CYS A 79 30.41 14.92 -2.18
C CYS A 79 31.64 15.61 -1.57
N SER A 80 32.63 14.83 -1.13
CA SER A 80 33.88 15.37 -0.57
C SER A 80 34.64 16.24 -1.57
N SER A 81 34.71 15.83 -2.84
CA SER A 81 35.39 16.61 -3.89
C SER A 81 34.64 17.91 -4.19
N PHE A 82 33.31 17.93 -4.15
CA PHE A 82 32.51 19.15 -4.24
C PHE A 82 32.80 20.11 -3.08
N LEU A 83 32.80 19.63 -1.83
CA LEU A 83 33.08 20.45 -0.66
C LEU A 83 34.53 21.00 -0.67
N GLU A 84 35.50 20.21 -1.13
CA GLU A 84 36.89 20.64 -1.31
C GLU A 84 37.01 21.72 -2.39
N ALA A 85 36.35 21.55 -3.53
CA ALA A 85 36.32 22.56 -4.59
C ALA A 85 35.70 23.88 -4.10
N MET A 86 34.59 23.79 -3.36
CA MET A 86 33.95 24.96 -2.77
C MET A 86 34.86 25.70 -1.79
N LYS A 87 35.58 24.98 -0.92
CA LYS A 87 36.55 25.58 0.03
C LYS A 87 37.74 26.21 -0.68
N TYR A 88 38.23 25.61 -1.76
CA TYR A 88 39.38 26.12 -2.50
C TYR A 88 39.05 27.38 -3.31
N LEU A 89 37.95 27.36 -4.05
CA LEU A 89 37.55 28.49 -4.91
C LEU A 89 36.97 29.66 -4.11
N TYR A 90 36.34 29.37 -2.96
CA TYR A 90 35.69 30.37 -2.11
C TYR A 90 36.17 30.29 -0.64
N PRO A 91 37.48 30.49 -0.37
CA PRO A 91 38.09 30.27 0.95
C PRO A 91 37.62 31.26 2.01
N SER A 92 37.11 32.43 1.59
CA SER A 92 36.54 33.45 2.49
C SER A 92 35.09 33.18 2.89
N SER A 93 34.49 32.09 2.41
CA SER A 93 33.10 31.71 2.72
C SER A 93 33.03 30.74 3.91
N LEU A 94 32.13 31.00 4.87
CA LEU A 94 31.81 30.02 5.91
C LEU A 94 30.97 28.90 5.28
N LEU A 95 31.60 27.78 4.94
CA LEU A 95 30.94 26.59 4.40
C LEU A 95 30.61 25.62 5.55
N GLU A 96 29.32 25.42 5.82
CA GLU A 96 28.82 24.40 6.76
C GLU A 96 28.12 23.26 6.00
N TYR A 97 28.46 22.03 6.34
CA TYR A 97 27.82 20.81 5.81
C TYR A 97 27.42 19.91 6.98
N ASP A 98 26.22 19.34 6.93
CA ASP A 98 25.64 18.55 8.01
C ASP A 98 26.06 17.07 7.99
N GLY A 99 26.93 16.68 7.05
CA GLY A 99 27.39 15.30 6.90
C GLY A 99 26.52 14.45 5.99
N ASN A 100 25.34 14.93 5.56
CA ASN A 100 24.36 14.09 4.89
C ASN A 100 24.06 14.50 3.43
N PHE A 101 24.02 13.51 2.54
CA PHE A 101 23.48 13.65 1.18
C PHE A 101 22.39 12.62 0.91
N SER A 102 21.58 12.88 -0.11
CA SER A 102 20.64 11.90 -0.66
C SER A 102 21.20 11.38 -1.98
N LEU A 103 21.11 10.08 -2.26
CA LEU A 103 21.63 9.44 -3.49
C LEU A 103 20.53 8.68 -4.21
N ALA A 104 20.36 8.90 -5.51
CA ALA A 104 19.23 8.34 -6.27
C ALA A 104 19.26 6.81 -6.38
N SER A 105 20.44 6.19 -6.40
CA SER A 105 20.66 4.72 -6.41
C SER A 105 20.79 4.07 -5.03
N SER A 106 20.78 4.83 -3.92
CA SER A 106 21.14 4.33 -2.58
C SER A 106 20.27 3.19 -2.06
N VAL A 107 20.89 2.34 -1.23
CA VAL A 107 20.27 1.24 -0.49
C VAL A 107 19.61 1.75 0.80
N ARG A 108 20.24 2.69 1.51
CA ARG A 108 19.87 3.10 2.89
C ARG A 108 18.43 3.58 3.06
N SER A 109 17.88 4.26 2.04
CA SER A 109 16.52 4.80 2.07
C SER A 109 15.47 3.93 1.37
N ARG A 110 15.89 2.83 0.72
CA ARG A 110 14.99 1.95 -0.04
C ARG A 110 14.72 0.66 0.74
N HIS A 111 13.60 0.01 0.40
CA HIS A 111 13.43 -1.40 0.75
C HIS A 111 14.57 -2.21 0.10
N PRO A 112 15.17 -3.21 0.78
CA PRO A 112 16.33 -3.96 0.26
C PRO A 112 16.14 -4.54 -1.15
N VAL A 113 14.90 -4.95 -1.47
CA VAL A 113 14.52 -5.45 -2.80
C VAL A 113 14.67 -4.42 -3.91
N LEU A 114 14.69 -3.11 -3.62
CA LEU A 114 14.82 -2.02 -4.60
C LEU A 114 16.26 -1.47 -4.69
N ALA A 115 17.22 -2.10 -4.01
CA ALA A 115 18.62 -1.70 -4.03
C ALA A 115 19.25 -1.90 -5.42
N GLN A 116 20.12 -0.98 -5.83
CA GLN A 116 21.02 -1.23 -6.95
C GLN A 116 22.04 -2.31 -6.57
N GLU A 117 22.42 -3.13 -7.54
CA GLU A 117 23.45 -4.16 -7.33
C GLU A 117 24.82 -3.50 -7.08
N GLY A 118 25.54 -3.99 -6.08
CA GLY A 118 26.73 -3.31 -5.55
C GLY A 118 27.87 -3.10 -6.53
N GLU A 119 27.96 -3.88 -7.61
CA GLU A 119 28.97 -3.72 -8.67
C GLU A 119 28.43 -3.04 -9.93
N CYS A 120 27.16 -2.63 -9.95
CA CYS A 120 26.53 -2.01 -11.11
C CYS A 120 27.04 -0.56 -11.29
N SER A 121 27.61 -0.30 -12.48
CA SER A 121 28.09 1.02 -12.88
C SER A 121 26.94 1.99 -13.17
N ALA A 122 27.22 3.28 -13.26
CA ALA A 122 26.22 4.29 -13.64
C ALA A 122 26.79 5.30 -14.62
N PHE A 123 25.99 5.66 -15.63
CA PHE A 123 26.26 6.78 -16.51
C PHE A 123 25.83 8.11 -15.88
N SER A 124 24.65 8.15 -15.25
CA SER A 124 24.04 9.37 -14.72
C SER A 124 23.23 9.08 -13.46
N ASP A 125 23.94 8.88 -12.35
CA ASP A 125 23.39 8.91 -11.01
C ASP A 125 23.35 10.34 -10.45
N VAL A 126 22.64 10.56 -9.35
CA VAL A 126 22.41 11.89 -8.79
C VAL A 126 22.50 11.89 -7.28
N ILE A 127 23.26 12.85 -6.73
CA ILE A 127 23.22 13.20 -5.31
C ILE A 127 22.61 14.57 -5.07
N GLY A 128 21.94 14.72 -3.92
CA GLY A 128 21.44 15.99 -3.41
C GLY A 128 22.12 16.34 -2.09
N ILE A 129 22.75 17.51 -2.03
CA ILE A 129 23.53 18.00 -0.88
C ILE A 129 22.87 19.27 -0.34
N ASN A 130 22.69 19.32 0.99
CA ASN A 130 22.34 20.55 1.70
C ASN A 130 23.61 21.12 2.33
N TYR A 131 23.87 22.41 2.15
CA TYR A 131 25.00 23.09 2.78
C TYR A 131 24.59 24.50 3.16
N LYS A 132 25.40 25.20 3.95
CA LYS A 132 25.25 26.64 4.18
C LYS A 132 26.50 27.36 3.71
N CYS A 133 26.31 28.50 3.07
CA CYS A 133 27.39 29.35 2.60
C CYS A 133 27.01 30.82 2.79
N VAL A 134 28.01 31.69 2.92
CA VAL A 134 27.82 33.15 2.90
C VAL A 134 27.26 33.54 1.53
N ASP A 135 26.41 34.57 1.48
CA ASP A 135 25.77 35.08 0.26
C ASP A 135 26.81 35.60 -0.76
N ILE A 136 27.37 34.66 -1.52
CA ILE A 136 28.35 34.87 -2.58
C ILE A 136 27.81 34.18 -3.83
N LYS A 137 27.91 34.86 -4.96
CA LYS A 137 27.55 34.29 -6.26
C LYS A 137 28.55 33.20 -6.63
N ILE A 138 28.11 31.94 -6.58
CA ILE A 138 28.91 30.77 -6.93
C ILE A 138 28.82 30.50 -8.44
N ASP A 139 29.97 30.39 -9.10
CA ASP A 139 30.09 29.85 -10.45
C ASP A 139 30.21 28.31 -10.39
N PHE A 140 29.10 27.63 -10.66
CA PHE A 140 29.05 26.16 -10.64
C PHE A 140 29.75 25.50 -11.83
N GLU A 141 30.01 26.22 -12.93
CA GLU A 141 30.81 25.68 -14.04
C GLU A 141 32.29 25.60 -13.65
N GLU A 142 32.79 26.61 -12.94
CA GLU A 142 34.15 26.60 -12.38
C GLU A 142 34.30 25.53 -11.29
N VAL A 143 33.32 25.42 -10.38
CA VAL A 143 33.29 24.36 -9.37
C VAL A 143 33.31 22.99 -10.04
N LEU A 144 32.51 22.76 -11.08
CA LEU A 144 32.50 21.48 -11.80
C LEU A 144 33.88 21.15 -12.39
N LYS A 145 34.53 22.12 -13.05
CA LYS A 145 35.88 21.92 -13.61
C LYS A 145 36.89 21.54 -12.51
N TYR A 146 36.82 22.21 -11.36
CA TYR A 146 37.71 21.94 -10.25
C TYR A 146 37.44 20.57 -9.60
N VAL A 147 36.17 20.21 -9.37
CA VAL A 147 35.76 18.88 -8.91
C VAL A 147 36.30 17.81 -9.86
N GLN A 148 36.15 18.00 -11.16
CA GLN A 148 36.67 17.04 -12.14
C GLN A 148 38.21 16.96 -12.12
N SER A 149 38.92 18.03 -11.76
CA SER A 149 40.39 18.02 -11.59
C SER A 149 40.82 17.25 -10.33
N ILE A 150 40.12 17.42 -9.20
CA ILE A 150 40.35 16.65 -7.97
C ILE A 150 40.18 15.17 -8.27
N LEU A 151 39.07 14.80 -8.91
CA LEU A 151 38.76 13.41 -9.25
C LEU A 151 39.82 12.77 -10.16
N ARG A 152 40.44 13.53 -11.07
CA ARG A 152 41.55 13.03 -11.91
C ARG A 152 42.85 12.81 -11.13
N CYS A 153 43.05 13.55 -10.04
CA CYS A 153 44.22 13.42 -9.17
C CYS A 153 44.08 12.30 -8.14
N LYS A 154 42.85 11.93 -7.79
CA LYS A 154 42.57 10.76 -6.94
C LYS A 154 42.90 9.48 -7.72
N LYS A 155 43.97 8.79 -7.33
CA LYS A 155 44.32 7.46 -7.84
C LYS A 155 43.44 6.42 -7.14
N GLU A 156 42.23 6.24 -7.64
CA GLU A 156 41.34 5.20 -7.17
C GLU A 156 41.10 4.15 -8.26
N ASP A 157 40.75 2.92 -7.86
CA ASP A 157 40.39 1.83 -8.79
C ASP A 157 39.07 2.10 -9.54
N MET A 158 38.40 3.22 -9.21
CA MET A 158 37.15 3.73 -9.78
C MET A 158 37.42 4.96 -10.66
N CYS A 159 36.73 5.02 -11.80
CA CYS A 159 36.71 6.20 -12.64
C CYS A 159 35.39 6.93 -12.44
N ILE A 160 35.47 8.18 -12.00
CA ILE A 160 34.33 9.01 -11.63
C ILE A 160 34.30 10.25 -12.52
N TRP A 161 33.13 10.58 -13.04
CA TRP A 161 32.92 11.74 -13.89
C TRP A 161 31.72 12.55 -13.44
N VAL A 162 31.92 13.83 -13.13
CA VAL A 162 30.82 14.74 -12.76
C VAL A 162 30.31 15.41 -14.04
N LEU A 163 29.03 15.17 -14.33
CA LEU A 163 28.36 15.63 -15.55
C LEU A 163 27.76 17.02 -15.39
N ASN A 164 27.14 17.29 -14.24
CA ASN A 164 26.43 18.54 -14.00
C ASN A 164 26.33 18.87 -12.50
N ILE A 165 26.31 20.17 -12.17
CA ILE A 165 26.08 20.69 -10.82
C ILE A 165 24.99 21.75 -10.91
N LYS A 166 23.83 21.47 -10.31
CA LYS A 166 22.65 22.33 -10.39
C LYS A 166 22.30 22.89 -9.02
N ASN A 167 22.32 24.22 -8.89
CA ASN A 167 21.77 24.88 -7.71
C ASN A 167 20.23 24.79 -7.71
N LEU A 168 19.65 24.47 -6.56
CA LEU A 168 18.21 24.34 -6.34
C LEU A 168 17.74 25.34 -5.29
N ALA A 169 16.56 25.92 -5.50
CA ALA A 169 15.98 26.82 -4.51
C ALA A 169 15.75 26.09 -3.18
N VAL A 170 16.02 26.78 -2.06
CA VAL A 170 15.91 26.23 -0.69
C VAL A 170 14.49 25.74 -0.38
N SER A 171 13.48 26.38 -0.98
CA SER A 171 12.07 25.99 -0.88
C SER A 171 11.77 24.62 -1.50
N THR A 172 12.66 24.08 -2.34
CA THR A 172 12.46 22.77 -2.95
C THR A 172 12.60 21.66 -1.91
N LYS A 173 11.61 20.77 -1.84
CA LYS A 173 11.67 19.52 -1.04
C LYS A 173 12.53 18.42 -1.71
N PHE A 174 13.47 18.80 -2.57
CA PHE A 174 14.26 17.85 -3.33
C PHE A 174 15.07 16.92 -2.43
N HIS A 175 15.01 15.64 -2.77
CA HIS A 175 15.73 14.53 -2.18
C HIS A 175 16.00 13.52 -3.32
N ALA A 176 17.25 13.20 -3.61
CA ALA A 176 17.62 12.50 -4.86
C ALA A 176 16.92 11.15 -5.04
N GLU A 177 16.68 10.39 -3.96
CA GLU A 177 15.92 9.13 -4.01
C GLU A 177 14.39 9.37 -3.97
N LYS A 178 13.86 9.96 -2.89
CA LYS A 178 12.42 10.24 -2.74
C LYS A 178 11.79 11.11 -3.83
N SER A 179 12.55 11.98 -4.48
CA SER A 179 12.04 12.81 -5.58
C SER A 179 12.16 12.13 -6.94
N CYS A 180 12.93 11.04 -7.05
CA CYS A 180 13.09 10.31 -8.30
C CYS A 180 11.78 9.62 -8.68
N THR A 181 11.34 9.89 -9.91
CA THR A 181 10.06 9.44 -10.45
C THR A 181 10.22 8.31 -11.46
N GLN A 182 11.37 8.21 -12.12
CA GLN A 182 11.64 7.18 -13.09
C GLN A 182 13.14 6.92 -13.15
N ARG A 183 13.50 5.65 -13.36
CA ARG A 183 14.87 5.19 -13.56
C ARG A 183 14.96 4.50 -14.92
N SER A 184 16.12 4.57 -15.53
CA SER A 184 16.42 3.95 -16.81
C SER A 184 17.73 3.18 -16.66
N TYR A 185 17.69 1.89 -16.92
CA TYR A 185 18.88 1.04 -17.02
C TYR A 185 19.12 0.67 -18.47
N GLN A 186 20.39 0.61 -18.86
CA GLN A 186 20.80 0.11 -20.16
C GLN A 186 21.62 -1.16 -20.02
N TYR A 187 21.36 -2.10 -20.92
CA TYR A 187 22.10 -3.35 -21.03
C TYR A 187 22.69 -3.46 -22.44
N LEU A 188 24.00 -3.71 -22.54
CA LEU A 188 24.69 -3.94 -23.81
C LEU A 188 24.55 -5.41 -24.20
N LEU A 189 23.50 -5.76 -24.93
CA LEU A 189 23.21 -7.13 -25.34
C LEU A 189 24.12 -7.53 -26.52
N PRO A 190 25.01 -8.53 -26.38
CA PRO A 190 25.79 -9.05 -27.51
C PRO A 190 24.86 -9.66 -28.57
N VAL A 191 25.11 -9.37 -29.85
CA VAL A 191 24.30 -9.92 -30.96
C VAL A 191 24.34 -11.45 -30.98
N SER A 192 25.50 -12.04 -30.65
CA SER A 192 25.68 -13.49 -30.55
C SER A 192 24.81 -14.16 -29.49
N TRP A 193 24.19 -13.43 -28.57
CA TRP A 193 23.26 -14.02 -27.60
C TRP A 193 21.87 -14.28 -28.19
N ILE A 194 21.51 -13.64 -29.30
CA ILE A 194 20.16 -13.78 -29.91
C ILE A 194 20.18 -14.33 -31.33
N ASP A 195 21.35 -14.45 -31.95
CA ASP A 195 21.55 -14.92 -33.31
C ASP A 195 22.78 -15.85 -33.35
N ASP A 196 22.61 -17.10 -33.80
CA ASP A 196 23.66 -18.15 -33.81
C ASP A 196 24.77 -17.82 -34.82
N ASP A 197 24.40 -17.37 -36.01
CA ASP A 197 25.36 -17.02 -37.06
C ASP A 197 25.87 -15.60 -36.89
N GLY A 198 25.08 -14.73 -36.24
CA GLY A 198 25.41 -13.36 -35.77
C GLY A 198 25.83 -12.35 -36.84
N LYS A 199 26.29 -12.82 -37.99
CA LYS A 199 26.96 -12.08 -39.05
C LYS A 199 25.98 -11.25 -39.84
N ASP A 200 24.84 -11.82 -40.23
CA ASP A 200 23.78 -11.08 -40.93
C ASP A 200 23.23 -9.95 -40.06
N THR A 201 22.98 -10.21 -38.77
CA THR A 201 22.53 -9.18 -37.83
C THR A 201 23.61 -8.14 -37.56
N THR A 202 24.88 -8.54 -37.44
CA THR A 202 26.02 -7.64 -37.24
C THR A 202 26.26 -6.75 -38.45
N ASP A 203 26.26 -7.30 -39.66
CA ASP A 203 26.41 -6.56 -40.92
C ASP A 203 25.24 -5.59 -41.11
N TRP A 204 24.01 -6.02 -40.76
CA TRP A 204 22.86 -5.14 -40.74
C TRP A 204 23.04 -3.98 -39.75
N ILE A 205 23.56 -4.23 -38.54
CA ILE A 205 23.86 -3.17 -37.55
C ILE A 205 24.94 -2.21 -38.07
N LYS A 206 26.04 -2.73 -38.65
CA LYS A 206 27.10 -1.92 -39.28
C LYS A 206 26.51 -0.98 -40.33
N SER A 207 25.63 -1.49 -41.21
CA SER A 207 24.94 -0.68 -42.22
C SER A 207 24.07 0.45 -41.63
N LYS A 208 23.58 0.31 -40.39
CA LYS A 208 22.78 1.35 -39.71
C LYS A 208 23.65 2.41 -39.04
N ILE A 209 24.85 2.06 -38.62
CA ILE A 209 25.80 2.98 -37.96
C ILE A 209 26.57 3.80 -39.02
N GLU A 210 26.95 3.18 -40.15
CA GLU A 210 27.81 3.77 -41.19
C GLU A 210 27.08 4.67 -42.22
N VAL A 211 25.83 5.07 -41.98
CA VAL A 211 25.10 5.93 -42.93
C VAL A 211 25.73 7.34 -42.98
N ASP A 212 26.60 7.55 -43.96
CA ASP A 212 27.21 8.83 -44.30
C ASP A 212 26.16 9.76 -44.94
N PRO A 213 25.83 10.93 -44.36
CA PRO A 213 24.74 11.79 -44.84
C PRO A 213 24.95 12.37 -46.25
N ILE A 214 26.12 12.18 -46.86
CA ILE A 214 26.50 12.77 -48.16
C ILE A 214 26.49 11.72 -49.30
N ALA A 215 26.52 10.41 -49.00
CA ALA A 215 26.60 9.37 -50.03
C ALA A 215 25.22 8.86 -50.47
N SER A 216 24.50 9.63 -51.29
CA SER A 216 23.33 9.14 -52.01
C SER A 216 23.75 8.26 -53.20
N THR A 217 23.84 6.93 -53.01
CA THR A 217 23.77 6.01 -54.17
C THR A 217 23.28 4.61 -53.80
N THR A 218 22.05 4.30 -54.22
CA THR A 218 21.61 3.00 -54.79
C THR A 218 21.96 1.69 -54.07
N GLN A 219 21.85 1.60 -52.74
CA GLN A 219 21.73 0.30 -52.06
C GLN A 219 20.28 0.05 -51.65
N ARG A 220 19.72 -1.11 -52.03
CA ARG A 220 18.38 -1.55 -51.58
C ARG A 220 18.39 -1.64 -50.05
N PRO A 221 17.33 -1.18 -49.35
CA PRO A 221 17.27 -1.31 -47.90
C PRO A 221 17.33 -2.79 -47.51
N GLN A 222 18.36 -3.18 -46.75
CA GLN A 222 18.41 -4.51 -46.16
C GLN A 222 17.21 -4.69 -45.20
N GLU A 223 16.50 -5.81 -45.35
CA GLU A 223 15.39 -6.17 -44.48
C GLU A 223 15.85 -6.33 -43.03
N THR A 224 14.96 -6.05 -42.07
CA THR A 224 15.32 -6.16 -40.64
C THR A 224 15.46 -7.63 -40.26
N PRO A 225 16.56 -8.07 -39.62
CA PRO A 225 16.74 -9.46 -39.21
C PRO A 225 15.59 -9.98 -38.34
N SER A 226 15.25 -11.25 -38.50
CA SER A 226 14.16 -11.90 -37.75
C SER A 226 14.40 -11.90 -36.23
N SER A 227 15.67 -12.08 -35.82
CA SER A 227 16.15 -11.96 -34.44
C SER A 227 15.79 -10.59 -33.84
N ILE A 228 16.03 -9.50 -34.57
CA ILE A 228 15.70 -8.12 -34.16
C ILE A 228 14.18 -7.89 -34.11
N MET A 229 13.42 -8.43 -35.06
CA MET A 229 11.95 -8.34 -35.04
C MET A 229 11.36 -9.06 -33.83
N ARG A 230 11.84 -10.27 -33.54
CA ARG A 230 11.42 -11.06 -32.37
C ARG A 230 11.82 -10.36 -31.08
N LEU A 231 13.05 -9.86 -30.97
CA LEU A 231 13.52 -9.07 -29.83
C LEU A 231 12.59 -7.88 -29.54
N LYS A 232 12.24 -7.09 -30.57
CA LYS A 232 11.33 -5.95 -30.42
C LYS A 232 9.93 -6.38 -29.94
N LYS A 233 9.42 -7.53 -30.42
CA LYS A 233 8.14 -8.09 -29.97
C LYS A 233 8.22 -8.52 -28.51
N THR A 234 9.26 -9.28 -28.13
CA THR A 234 9.50 -9.78 -26.77
C THR A 234 9.63 -8.63 -25.77
N LEU A 235 10.38 -7.58 -26.10
CA LEU A 235 10.52 -6.39 -25.26
C LEU A 235 9.18 -5.72 -24.94
N ARG A 236 8.23 -5.68 -25.90
CA ARG A 236 6.90 -5.09 -25.66
C ARG A 236 6.05 -5.90 -24.67
N LEU A 237 6.28 -7.20 -24.52
CA LEU A 237 5.53 -8.04 -23.56
C LEU A 237 5.83 -7.65 -22.10
N LEU A 238 7.00 -7.07 -21.86
CA LEU A 238 7.41 -6.60 -20.53
C LEU A 238 6.78 -5.26 -20.13
N GLU A 239 6.30 -4.47 -21.08
CA GLU A 239 5.76 -3.14 -20.79
C GLU A 239 4.44 -3.23 -19.99
N SER A 240 4.26 -2.30 -19.06
CA SER A 240 3.02 -2.14 -18.32
C SER A 240 1.92 -1.52 -19.19
N GLY A 241 0.70 -2.04 -19.07
CA GLY A 241 -0.47 -1.48 -19.72
C GLY A 241 -0.81 -0.07 -19.23
N ASP A 242 -1.53 0.70 -20.04
CA ASP A 242 -2.11 1.98 -19.60
C ASP A 242 -3.43 1.72 -18.87
N VAL A 243 -3.53 2.20 -17.64
CA VAL A 243 -4.76 2.20 -16.84
C VAL A 243 -5.50 3.51 -17.13
N ASN A 244 -6.81 3.42 -17.39
CA ASN A 244 -7.65 4.57 -17.79
C ASN A 244 -7.94 5.59 -16.67
N GLU A 245 -7.22 5.54 -15.55
CA GLU A 245 -7.41 6.45 -14.43
C GLU A 245 -6.39 7.59 -14.49
N LYS A 246 -6.84 8.84 -14.60
CA LYS A 246 -5.98 10.02 -14.40
C LYS A 246 -5.71 10.18 -12.91
N ILE A 247 -4.74 9.43 -12.39
CA ILE A 247 -4.33 9.57 -11.00
C ILE A 247 -3.16 10.56 -10.95
N SER A 248 -3.38 11.75 -10.38
CA SER A 248 -2.27 12.64 -10.02
C SER A 248 -1.58 12.13 -8.75
N LYS A 249 -0.71 11.12 -8.89
CA LYS A 249 0.18 10.57 -7.85
C LYS A 249 1.64 10.98 -8.10
N ARG A 250 2.55 10.66 -7.15
CA ARG A 250 4.02 10.93 -7.12
C ARG A 250 4.82 10.57 -8.41
N PHE A 251 4.20 9.97 -9.41
CA PHE A 251 4.89 9.49 -10.61
C PHE A 251 4.39 10.13 -11.91
N GLY A 252 3.50 11.14 -11.85
CA GLY A 252 3.02 11.84 -13.04
C GLY A 252 2.34 10.89 -14.04
N LYS A 253 2.71 10.95 -15.32
CA LYS A 253 2.17 10.03 -16.36
C LYS A 253 2.42 8.55 -16.05
N LEU A 254 3.49 8.23 -15.32
CA LEU A 254 3.83 6.87 -14.96
C LEU A 254 2.87 6.30 -13.91
N ALA A 255 2.14 7.15 -13.17
CA ALA A 255 1.08 6.70 -12.27
C ALA A 255 -0.11 6.07 -12.99
N ASN A 256 -0.22 6.28 -14.31
CA ASN A 256 -1.26 5.67 -15.14
C ASN A 256 -0.80 4.32 -15.72
N LYS A 257 0.40 3.84 -15.39
CA LYS A 257 0.87 2.51 -15.79
C LYS A 257 0.40 1.46 -14.78
N GLU A 258 0.02 0.31 -15.30
CA GLU A 258 -0.25 -0.88 -14.51
C GLU A 258 0.99 -1.27 -13.69
N ARG A 259 0.80 -1.62 -12.42
CA ARG A 259 1.85 -2.24 -11.61
C ARG A 259 1.68 -3.75 -11.69
N LYS A 260 2.71 -4.46 -12.12
CA LYS A 260 2.74 -5.93 -12.17
C LYS A 260 3.60 -6.46 -11.03
N SER A 261 3.29 -7.66 -10.55
CA SER A 261 4.11 -8.32 -9.54
C SER A 261 5.41 -8.83 -10.17
N MET A 262 6.54 -8.24 -9.78
CA MET A 262 7.86 -8.60 -10.30
C MET A 262 8.64 -9.47 -9.32
N HIS A 263 7.97 -10.13 -8.38
CA HIS A 263 8.58 -10.96 -7.34
C HIS A 263 9.47 -12.08 -7.89
N ASN A 264 9.13 -12.70 -9.03
CA ASN A 264 9.99 -13.70 -9.66
C ASN A 264 11.18 -13.06 -10.40
N PHE A 265 11.09 -11.81 -10.84
CA PHE A 265 12.18 -11.04 -11.47
C PHE A 265 12.99 -10.26 -10.41
N CYS A 266 13.36 -10.93 -9.33
CA CYS A 266 14.15 -10.36 -8.24
C CYS A 266 15.14 -11.40 -7.72
N ASP A 267 16.23 -10.94 -7.12
CA ASP A 267 17.12 -11.77 -6.31
C ASP A 267 16.32 -12.52 -5.23
N GLN A 268 16.18 -13.83 -5.42
CA GLN A 268 15.39 -14.71 -4.53
C GLN A 268 16.07 -14.97 -3.19
N SER A 269 17.35 -14.57 -3.02
CA SER A 269 18.05 -14.68 -1.73
C SER A 269 17.63 -13.60 -0.73
N LEU A 270 16.95 -12.55 -1.19
CA LEU A 270 16.49 -11.45 -0.34
C LEU A 270 15.24 -11.85 0.47
N PRO A 271 15.11 -11.40 1.73
CA PRO A 271 13.91 -11.61 2.50
C PRO A 271 12.73 -10.84 1.89
N MET A 272 11.50 -11.35 2.09
CA MET A 272 10.24 -10.67 1.71
C MET A 272 10.04 -10.46 0.20
N VAL A 273 10.67 -11.28 -0.64
CA VAL A 273 10.42 -11.34 -2.10
C VAL A 273 9.19 -12.21 -2.36
N ASN A 274 8.02 -11.65 -2.10
CA ASN A 274 6.75 -12.31 -2.38
C ASN A 274 5.68 -11.29 -2.78
N PRO A 275 4.59 -11.73 -3.44
CA PRO A 275 3.53 -10.83 -3.92
C PRO A 275 2.81 -10.03 -2.83
N SER A 276 2.94 -10.38 -1.55
CA SER A 276 2.37 -9.62 -0.44
C SER A 276 3.17 -8.35 -0.13
N ASN A 277 4.44 -8.28 -0.54
CA ASN A 277 5.25 -7.09 -0.39
C ASN A 277 4.89 -6.02 -1.44
N GLU A 278 4.48 -4.82 -1.04
CA GLU A 278 4.11 -3.76 -2.00
C GLU A 278 5.27 -3.35 -2.92
N HIS A 279 6.52 -3.50 -2.48
CA HIS A 279 7.70 -3.05 -3.21
C HIS A 279 8.00 -3.91 -4.43
N VAL A 280 7.55 -5.17 -4.47
CA VAL A 280 7.73 -6.04 -5.65
C VAL A 280 6.77 -5.69 -6.79
N TRP A 281 5.75 -4.87 -6.54
CA TRP A 281 4.83 -4.41 -7.56
C TRP A 281 5.42 -3.18 -8.23
N THR A 282 5.95 -3.29 -9.44
CA THR A 282 6.57 -2.17 -10.16
C THR A 282 5.94 -1.95 -11.53
N SER A 283 6.16 -0.78 -12.12
CA SER A 283 5.68 -0.45 -13.45
C SER A 283 6.85 -0.29 -14.42
N ILE A 284 6.82 -1.03 -15.52
CA ILE A 284 7.75 -0.86 -16.64
C ILE A 284 7.08 0.08 -17.64
N ASP A 285 7.54 1.33 -17.66
CA ASP A 285 7.09 2.33 -18.64
C ASP A 285 7.40 1.88 -20.06
N LYS A 286 8.67 1.49 -20.27
CA LYS A 286 9.20 1.10 -21.57
C LYS A 286 10.29 0.05 -21.43
N ALA A 287 10.29 -0.91 -22.35
CA ALA A 287 11.40 -1.82 -22.57
C ALA A 287 11.66 -1.83 -24.09
N ARG A 288 12.83 -1.34 -24.52
CA ARG A 288 13.08 -1.11 -25.96
C ARG A 288 14.51 -1.32 -26.37
N LEU A 289 14.68 -1.62 -27.65
CA LEU A 289 15.93 -1.42 -28.36
C LEU A 289 16.10 0.08 -28.58
N SER A 290 17.12 0.68 -27.98
CA SER A 290 17.38 2.12 -28.01
C SER A 290 18.48 2.55 -28.98
N GLY A 291 19.40 1.64 -29.33
CA GLY A 291 20.50 1.91 -30.25
C GLY A 291 21.42 0.71 -30.43
N PHE A 292 22.56 0.96 -31.08
CA PHE A 292 23.59 -0.03 -31.37
C PHE A 292 24.96 0.55 -31.06
N VAL A 293 25.92 -0.30 -30.72
CA VAL A 293 27.33 0.06 -30.57
C VAL A 293 28.21 -1.08 -31.08
N ILE A 294 29.34 -0.73 -31.69
CA ILE A 294 30.35 -1.68 -32.18
C ILE A 294 31.63 -1.47 -31.39
N ASP A 295 32.21 -2.57 -30.92
CA ASP A 295 33.54 -2.57 -30.35
C ASP A 295 34.58 -2.78 -31.46
N TYR A 296 35.16 -1.68 -31.94
CA TYR A 296 36.25 -1.67 -32.94
C TYR A 296 37.63 -1.95 -32.34
N SER A 297 37.73 -2.18 -31.03
CA SER A 297 39.03 -2.40 -30.38
C SER A 297 39.46 -3.87 -30.36
N ASP A 298 38.79 -4.72 -31.13
CA ASP A 298 39.10 -6.12 -31.41
C ASP A 298 38.95 -6.41 -32.91
N ASN A 299 39.60 -7.45 -33.42
CA ASN A 299 39.58 -7.79 -34.86
C ASN A 299 38.22 -8.33 -35.36
N ASP A 300 37.32 -8.70 -34.44
CA ASP A 300 36.03 -9.34 -34.76
C ASP A 300 34.85 -8.35 -34.84
N ASP A 301 35.06 -7.04 -34.61
CA ASP A 301 34.03 -5.99 -34.67
C ASP A 301 32.71 -6.37 -33.97
N ASN A 302 32.80 -6.78 -32.70
CA ASN A 302 31.65 -7.26 -31.94
C ASN A 302 30.53 -6.20 -31.86
N ALA A 303 29.34 -6.53 -32.36
CA ALA A 303 28.18 -5.66 -32.32
C ALA A 303 27.32 -5.93 -31.08
N TYR A 304 26.77 -4.85 -30.52
CA TYR A 304 25.90 -4.86 -29.36
C TYR A 304 24.63 -4.06 -29.62
N ILE A 305 23.55 -4.53 -29.00
CA ILE A 305 22.25 -3.89 -28.99
C ILE A 305 22.05 -3.22 -27.64
N ILE A 306 21.73 -1.93 -27.62
CA ILE A 306 21.47 -1.20 -26.38
C ILE A 306 20.00 -1.39 -26.01
N LEU A 307 19.75 -2.27 -25.04
CA LEU A 307 18.43 -2.39 -24.40
C LEU A 307 18.25 -1.29 -23.36
N ASP A 308 17.09 -0.65 -23.35
CA ASP A 308 16.73 0.43 -22.42
C ASP A 308 15.43 0.07 -21.69
N PHE A 309 15.54 -0.10 -20.38
CA PHE A 309 14.44 -0.41 -19.47
C PHE A 309 14.13 0.81 -18.62
N LYS A 310 12.90 1.33 -18.71
CA LYS A 310 12.42 2.49 -17.95
C LYS A 310 11.26 2.10 -17.05
N GLY A 311 11.30 2.51 -15.79
CA GLY A 311 10.27 2.16 -14.80
C GLY A 311 10.28 3.08 -13.58
N ASP A 312 9.29 2.94 -12.71
CA ASP A 312 9.16 3.73 -11.48
C ASP A 312 10.19 3.32 -10.41
N GLY A 313 10.57 2.04 -10.43
CA GLY A 313 11.70 1.45 -9.72
C GLY A 313 12.03 0.10 -10.32
N PHE A 314 13.24 -0.39 -10.04
CA PHE A 314 13.66 -1.74 -10.40
C PHE A 314 14.08 -2.48 -9.14
N LEU A 315 13.70 -3.75 -9.06
CA LEU A 315 14.16 -4.66 -8.03
C LEU A 315 15.61 -5.07 -8.31
N ARG A 316 16.30 -5.53 -7.26
CA ARG A 316 17.65 -6.09 -7.36
C ARG A 316 17.62 -7.27 -8.34
N GLU A 317 18.54 -7.28 -9.31
CA GLU A 317 18.61 -8.23 -10.44
C GLU A 317 17.45 -8.18 -11.45
N GLN A 318 16.44 -7.32 -11.29
CA GLN A 318 15.26 -7.33 -12.17
C GLN A 318 15.63 -7.15 -13.64
N CYS A 319 16.48 -6.18 -13.96
CA CYS A 319 16.90 -5.92 -15.34
C CYS A 319 17.67 -7.12 -15.93
N ARG A 320 18.59 -7.72 -15.16
CA ARG A 320 19.39 -8.88 -15.61
C ARG A 320 18.49 -10.10 -15.84
N ARG A 321 17.49 -10.29 -14.98
CA ARG A 321 16.55 -11.40 -15.09
C ARG A 321 15.60 -11.25 -16.28
N MET A 322 15.14 -10.03 -16.53
CA MET A 322 14.41 -9.70 -17.75
C MET A 322 15.26 -9.95 -19.00
N VAL A 323 16.54 -9.53 -19.01
CA VAL A 323 17.45 -9.73 -20.15
C VAL A 323 17.67 -11.21 -20.46
N ALA A 324 17.99 -12.03 -19.46
CA ALA A 324 18.17 -13.47 -19.66
C ALA A 324 16.91 -14.14 -20.19
N THR A 325 15.75 -13.75 -19.66
CA THR A 325 14.45 -14.23 -20.14
C THR A 325 14.19 -13.81 -21.58
N ILE A 326 14.49 -12.55 -21.95
CA ILE A 326 14.38 -12.05 -23.32
C ILE A 326 15.25 -12.91 -24.25
N VAL A 327 16.50 -13.20 -23.87
CA VAL A 327 17.41 -14.05 -24.64
C VAL A 327 16.78 -15.43 -24.87
N ALA A 328 16.33 -16.09 -23.80
CA ALA A 328 15.72 -17.42 -23.89
C ALA A 328 14.45 -17.42 -24.76
N VAL A 329 13.59 -16.40 -24.67
CA VAL A 329 12.37 -16.30 -25.50
C VAL A 329 12.70 -15.98 -26.96
N VAL A 330 13.66 -15.09 -27.24
CA VAL A 330 14.07 -14.76 -28.62
C VAL A 330 14.71 -15.97 -29.30
N ARG A 331 15.50 -16.75 -28.55
CA ARG A 331 16.09 -18.02 -29.00
C ARG A 331 15.07 -19.15 -29.11
N GLY A 332 13.88 -18.99 -28.53
CA GLY A 332 12.82 -20.01 -28.52
C GLY A 332 13.06 -21.14 -27.52
N TRP A 333 13.94 -20.94 -26.55
CA TRP A 333 14.14 -21.87 -25.43
C TRP A 333 13.03 -21.74 -24.37
N LEU A 334 12.42 -20.56 -24.27
CA LEU A 334 11.20 -20.32 -23.49
C LEU A 334 10.08 -19.78 -24.39
N PRO A 335 8.80 -20.03 -24.05
CA PRO A 335 7.66 -19.56 -24.83
C PRO A 335 7.34 -18.08 -24.56
N ASP A 336 6.64 -17.42 -25.51
CA ASP A 336 6.29 -15.99 -25.42
C ASP A 336 5.41 -15.66 -24.19
N ASP A 337 4.56 -16.60 -23.76
CA ASP A 337 3.63 -16.45 -22.62
C ASP A 337 4.30 -16.64 -21.24
N TYR A 338 5.60 -16.97 -21.21
CA TYR A 338 6.33 -17.13 -19.96
C TYR A 338 6.32 -15.87 -19.09
N PHE A 339 6.33 -14.67 -19.69
CA PHE A 339 6.24 -13.41 -18.93
C PHE A 339 4.95 -13.28 -18.13
N ASP A 340 3.83 -13.78 -18.66
CA ASP A 340 2.54 -13.74 -17.96
C ASP A 340 2.60 -14.62 -16.71
N PHE A 341 3.15 -15.84 -16.83
CA PHE A 341 3.36 -16.73 -15.69
C PHE A 341 4.36 -16.17 -14.68
N ALA A 342 5.47 -15.59 -15.14
CA ALA A 342 6.50 -15.03 -14.27
C ALA A 342 6.04 -13.75 -13.54
N THR A 343 5.02 -13.06 -14.03
CA THR A 343 4.44 -11.86 -13.37
C THR A 343 3.13 -12.12 -12.62
N ASP A 344 2.61 -13.35 -12.67
CA ASP A 344 1.39 -13.77 -11.96
C ASP A 344 1.67 -13.98 -10.47
N CYS A 345 0.91 -13.32 -9.59
CA CYS A 345 1.08 -13.38 -8.15
C CYS A 345 0.77 -14.75 -7.51
N ASN A 346 0.23 -15.69 -8.26
CA ASN A 346 -0.11 -17.02 -7.75
C ASN A 346 1.01 -18.04 -7.93
N TYR A 347 2.01 -17.73 -8.76
CA TYR A 347 3.05 -18.68 -9.12
C TYR A 347 4.43 -18.15 -8.74
N SER A 348 5.18 -18.97 -8.00
CA SER A 348 6.63 -18.80 -7.87
C SER A 348 7.30 -19.63 -8.96
N ILE A 349 8.05 -18.96 -9.83
CA ILE A 349 8.73 -19.56 -10.98
C ILE A 349 10.14 -18.99 -11.05
N GLU A 350 11.12 -19.86 -11.25
CA GLU A 350 12.50 -19.47 -11.46
C GLU A 350 12.63 -18.55 -12.68
N THR A 351 13.37 -17.45 -12.54
CA THR A 351 13.82 -16.60 -13.65
C THR A 351 15.34 -16.69 -13.79
N PRO A 352 15.88 -16.84 -15.02
CA PRO A 352 17.33 -16.82 -15.24
C PRO A 352 17.87 -15.40 -15.02
N SER A 353 19.16 -15.23 -14.73
CA SER A 353 19.81 -13.91 -14.55
C SER A 353 20.99 -13.76 -15.50
N ALA A 354 21.10 -12.64 -16.22
CA ALA A 354 22.19 -12.36 -17.14
C ALA A 354 23.45 -11.85 -16.42
N PRO A 355 24.65 -11.91 -17.00
CA PRO A 355 25.87 -11.27 -16.46
C PRO A 355 25.70 -9.78 -16.09
N LEU A 356 26.38 -9.31 -15.04
CA LEU A 356 26.21 -7.95 -14.52
C LEU A 356 27.02 -6.89 -15.28
N HIS A 357 28.21 -7.22 -15.79
CA HIS A 357 29.20 -6.26 -16.29
C HIS A 357 28.77 -5.47 -17.55
N LEU A 358 27.64 -5.84 -18.16
CA LEU A 358 27.02 -5.16 -19.32
C LEU A 358 25.84 -4.26 -18.94
N LEU A 359 25.45 -4.22 -17.66
CA LEU A 359 24.37 -3.40 -17.12
C LEU A 359 24.91 -2.13 -16.46
N TYR A 360 24.30 -0.98 -16.75
CA TYR A 360 24.54 0.24 -16.00
C TYR A 360 23.27 1.08 -15.84
N LEU A 361 23.20 1.84 -14.75
CA LEU A 361 22.18 2.87 -14.55
C LEU A 361 22.40 3.97 -15.59
N HIS A 362 21.49 4.11 -16.54
CA HIS A 362 21.61 5.08 -17.63
C HIS A 362 21.13 6.48 -17.23
N SER A 363 19.96 6.61 -16.58
CA SER A 363 19.46 7.92 -16.15
C SER A 363 18.40 7.84 -15.06
N VAL A 364 18.22 8.97 -14.36
CA VAL A 364 17.17 9.19 -13.35
C VAL A 364 16.37 10.45 -13.68
N ARG A 365 15.08 10.46 -13.38
CA ARG A 365 14.17 11.55 -13.74
C ARG A 365 13.43 12.14 -12.54
N TYR A 366 13.28 13.46 -12.51
CA TYR A 366 12.65 14.22 -11.44
C TYR A 366 11.44 15.00 -11.92
N HIS A 367 10.41 14.29 -12.41
CA HIS A 367 9.30 14.87 -13.17
C HIS A 367 8.66 16.13 -12.54
N PHE A 368 8.40 16.14 -11.22
CA PHE A 368 7.77 17.32 -10.60
C PHE A 368 8.72 18.49 -10.41
N LEU A 369 10.00 18.21 -10.18
CA LEU A 369 10.99 19.28 -10.11
C LEU A 369 11.15 19.92 -11.50
N GLU A 370 11.17 19.09 -12.55
CA GLU A 370 11.18 19.55 -13.95
C GLU A 370 9.96 20.42 -14.27
N LEU A 371 8.77 20.01 -13.83
CA LEU A 371 7.54 20.81 -13.99
C LEU A 371 7.60 22.14 -13.23
N ALA A 372 8.15 22.16 -12.01
CA ALA A 372 8.28 23.37 -11.21
C ALA A 372 9.30 24.35 -11.79
N ILE A 373 10.38 23.84 -12.38
CA ILE A 373 11.43 24.65 -13.03
C ILE A 373 11.01 25.07 -14.45
N GLY A 374 10.18 24.28 -15.12
CA GLY A 374 9.78 24.50 -16.52
C GLY A 374 10.76 23.91 -17.54
N SER A 375 11.78 23.18 -17.10
CA SER A 375 12.80 22.53 -17.95
C SER A 375 13.33 21.25 -17.30
N ASN A 376 14.14 20.46 -18.02
CA ASN A 376 14.88 19.36 -17.42
C ASN A 376 15.82 19.90 -16.32
N VAL A 377 16.03 19.13 -15.25
CA VAL A 377 16.93 19.51 -14.13
C VAL A 377 18.37 19.63 -14.61
N PHE A 378 18.79 18.69 -15.47
CA PHE A 378 20.11 18.63 -16.07
C PHE A 378 20.00 18.72 -17.59
N GLU A 379 20.85 19.54 -18.21
CA GLU A 379 20.97 19.68 -19.66
C GLU A 379 22.10 18.78 -20.18
N GLU A 380 21.87 18.15 -21.33
CA GLU A 380 22.91 17.34 -22.01
C GLU A 380 23.97 18.25 -22.64
N ASN A 381 25.26 17.93 -22.43
CA ASN A 381 26.38 18.66 -23.03
C ASN A 381 27.32 17.69 -23.77
N LYS A 382 28.14 18.19 -24.71
CA LYS A 382 29.08 17.42 -25.54
C LYS A 382 30.03 16.52 -24.73
N SER A 383 30.37 16.89 -23.49
CA SER A 383 31.16 16.08 -22.57
C SER A 383 30.51 14.73 -22.20
N HIS A 384 29.18 14.64 -22.26
CA HIS A 384 28.41 13.46 -21.89
C HIS A 384 28.65 12.30 -22.87
N ALA A 385 28.66 12.61 -24.17
CA ALA A 385 28.90 11.60 -25.21
C ALA A 385 30.28 10.96 -25.08
N LYS A 386 31.31 11.78 -24.80
CA LYS A 386 32.68 11.28 -24.57
C LYS A 386 32.73 10.33 -23.36
N TYR A 387 32.09 10.70 -22.27
CA TYR A 387 32.05 9.86 -21.07
C TYR A 387 31.27 8.55 -21.31
N LEU A 388 30.13 8.61 -22.01
CA LEU A 388 29.36 7.42 -22.37
C LEU A 388 30.19 6.43 -23.19
N SER A 389 30.92 6.92 -24.19
CA SER A 389 31.81 6.08 -25.00
C SER A 389 32.92 5.44 -24.15
N GLN A 390 33.49 6.18 -23.20
CA GLN A 390 34.50 5.63 -22.28
C GLN A 390 33.93 4.55 -21.35
N LEU A 391 32.74 4.78 -20.78
CA LEU A 391 32.04 3.80 -19.97
C LEU A 391 31.77 2.51 -20.75
N GLN A 392 31.23 2.63 -21.97
CA GLN A 392 30.96 1.49 -22.83
C GLN A 392 32.24 0.73 -23.22
N GLN A 393 33.33 1.43 -23.54
CA GLN A 393 34.63 0.80 -23.81
C GLN A 393 35.11 -0.06 -22.63
N GLN A 394 34.83 0.35 -21.40
CA GLN A 394 35.23 -0.39 -20.21
C GLN A 394 34.37 -1.64 -19.99
N SER A 395 33.07 -1.56 -20.26
CA SER A 395 32.21 -2.76 -20.32
C SER A 395 32.73 -3.77 -21.34
N PHE A 396 33.23 -3.32 -22.50
CA PHE A 396 33.84 -4.23 -23.49
C PHE A 396 35.12 -4.88 -22.99
N LEU A 397 36.02 -4.11 -22.36
CA LEU A 397 37.24 -4.64 -21.77
C LEU A 397 36.97 -5.66 -20.66
N GLN A 398 35.94 -5.42 -19.83
CA GLN A 398 35.54 -6.35 -18.78
C GLN A 398 34.98 -7.63 -19.38
N ARG A 399 34.11 -7.52 -20.39
CA ARG A 399 33.57 -8.68 -21.12
C ARG A 399 34.66 -9.59 -21.68
N ARG A 400 35.75 -9.04 -22.22
CA ARG A 400 36.86 -9.86 -22.75
C ARG A 400 37.47 -10.78 -21.69
N LYS A 401 37.45 -10.38 -20.42
CA LYS A 401 37.89 -11.21 -19.30
C LYS A 401 36.86 -12.28 -18.94
N GLU A 402 35.58 -11.99 -19.12
CA GLU A 402 34.45 -12.84 -18.72
C GLU A 402 33.88 -13.69 -19.89
N TYR A 403 34.46 -13.63 -21.09
CA TYR A 403 33.91 -14.28 -22.30
C TYR A 403 33.65 -15.78 -22.13
N GLN A 404 34.53 -16.49 -21.41
CA GLN A 404 34.35 -17.91 -21.11
C GLN A 404 33.18 -18.15 -20.17
N GLU A 405 32.99 -17.30 -19.16
CA GLU A 405 31.88 -17.38 -18.21
C GLU A 405 30.55 -17.06 -18.91
N GLU A 406 30.52 -16.09 -19.81
CA GLU A 406 29.33 -15.80 -20.64
C GLU A 406 28.93 -17.01 -21.50
N ALA A 407 29.90 -17.68 -22.12
CA ALA A 407 29.64 -18.85 -22.96
C ALA A 407 29.09 -20.02 -22.14
N ILE A 408 29.66 -20.27 -20.95
CA ILE A 408 29.15 -21.29 -20.00
C ILE A 408 27.73 -20.93 -19.56
N TRP A 409 27.50 -19.67 -19.19
CA TRP A 409 26.17 -19.18 -18.79
C TRP A 409 25.14 -19.35 -19.91
N LEU A 410 25.50 -19.05 -21.16
CA LEU A 410 24.57 -19.16 -22.29
C LEU A 410 24.24 -20.63 -22.61
N ASP A 411 25.21 -21.53 -22.49
CA ASP A 411 25.00 -22.97 -22.63
C ASP A 411 24.12 -23.54 -21.51
N ASP A 412 24.37 -23.14 -20.27
CA ASP A 412 23.55 -23.50 -19.09
C ASP A 412 22.11 -22.97 -19.22
N LEU A 413 21.95 -21.71 -19.66
CA LEU A 413 20.66 -21.10 -19.93
C LEU A 413 19.83 -21.94 -20.92
N LYS A 414 20.47 -22.46 -21.96
CA LYS A 414 19.84 -23.28 -23.00
C LYS A 414 19.57 -24.71 -22.51
N SER A 415 20.57 -25.36 -21.94
CA SER A 415 20.60 -26.81 -21.75
C SER A 415 20.04 -27.28 -20.40
N GLU A 416 20.07 -26.42 -19.38
CA GLU A 416 19.61 -26.78 -18.04
C GLU A 416 18.47 -25.88 -17.57
N ILE A 417 18.71 -24.56 -17.50
CA ILE A 417 17.78 -23.60 -16.88
C ILE A 417 16.45 -23.54 -17.65
N SER A 418 16.50 -23.35 -18.97
CA SER A 418 15.27 -23.27 -19.77
C SER A 418 14.45 -24.56 -19.72
N ILE A 419 15.12 -25.73 -19.67
CA ILE A 419 14.44 -27.03 -19.58
C ILE A 419 13.72 -27.18 -18.24
N ARG A 420 14.39 -26.82 -17.14
CA ARG A 420 13.81 -26.84 -15.79
C ARG A 420 12.59 -25.92 -15.68
N ILE A 421 12.69 -24.71 -16.22
CA ILE A 421 11.58 -23.76 -16.27
C ILE A 421 10.40 -24.32 -17.09
N LEU A 422 10.66 -24.89 -18.28
CA LEU A 422 9.63 -25.50 -19.12
C LEU A 422 8.89 -26.64 -18.40
N ALA A 423 9.62 -27.49 -17.69
CA ALA A 423 9.02 -28.57 -16.91
C ALA A 423 8.04 -28.01 -15.86
N ARG A 424 8.44 -26.97 -15.14
CA ARG A 424 7.58 -26.29 -14.15
C ARG A 424 6.37 -25.62 -14.77
N LEU A 425 6.51 -24.98 -15.94
CA LEU A 425 5.39 -24.36 -16.65
C LEU A 425 4.33 -25.39 -17.07
N ASN A 426 4.76 -26.56 -17.53
CA ASN A 426 3.84 -27.63 -17.93
C ASN A 426 3.07 -28.18 -16.74
N GLU A 427 3.70 -28.29 -15.57
CA GLU A 427 3.04 -28.69 -14.32
C GLU A 427 1.95 -27.67 -13.89
N ILE A 428 2.26 -26.38 -13.98
CA ILE A 428 1.30 -25.30 -13.69
C ILE A 428 0.12 -25.35 -14.65
N ARG A 429 0.38 -25.51 -15.95
CA ARG A 429 -0.67 -25.62 -16.98
C ARG A 429 -1.58 -26.81 -16.74
N SER A 430 -1.02 -27.98 -16.46
CA SER A 430 -1.80 -29.18 -16.12
C SER A 430 -2.72 -28.93 -14.92
N THR A 431 -2.17 -28.34 -13.85
CA THR A 431 -2.95 -28.02 -12.64
C THR A 431 -4.12 -27.07 -12.95
N ARG A 432 -3.89 -26.04 -13.77
CA ARG A 432 -4.90 -25.06 -14.16
C ARG A 432 -6.01 -25.69 -15.01
N GLU A 433 -5.66 -26.58 -15.93
CA GLU A 433 -6.64 -27.32 -16.73
C GLU A 433 -7.53 -28.22 -15.89
N ASP A 434 -6.96 -28.90 -14.89
CA ASP A 434 -7.72 -29.77 -13.99
C ASP A 434 -8.68 -28.97 -13.10
N GLN A 435 -8.24 -27.81 -12.61
CA GLN A 435 -9.11 -26.87 -11.88
C GLN A 435 -10.26 -26.33 -12.76
N LEU A 436 -9.98 -25.96 -14.02
CA LEU A 436 -11.00 -25.48 -14.96
C LEU A 436 -11.99 -26.59 -15.35
N LYS A 437 -11.53 -27.84 -15.52
CA LYS A 437 -12.40 -29.01 -15.77
C LYS A 437 -13.31 -29.30 -14.58
N GLN A 438 -12.84 -29.09 -13.35
CA GLN A 438 -13.63 -29.25 -12.13
C GLN A 438 -14.71 -28.15 -12.02
N PHE A 439 -14.34 -26.88 -12.21
CA PHE A 439 -15.27 -25.73 -12.21
C PHE A 439 -16.32 -25.79 -13.33
N GLY A 440 -15.96 -26.27 -14.52
CA GLY A 440 -16.89 -26.44 -15.65
C GLY A 440 -17.94 -27.53 -15.41
N ARG A 441 -17.63 -28.57 -14.62
CA ARG A 441 -18.59 -29.61 -14.22
C ARG A 441 -19.60 -29.11 -13.18
N GLU A 442 -19.16 -28.24 -12.27
CA GLU A 442 -20.03 -27.54 -11.31
C GLU A 442 -21.00 -26.57 -12.02
N SER A 443 -20.48 -25.77 -12.96
CA SER A 443 -21.24 -24.72 -13.65
C SER A 443 -22.33 -25.28 -14.57
N ASN A 444 -22.07 -26.40 -15.26
CA ASN A 444 -23.08 -27.04 -16.11
C ASN A 444 -24.24 -27.66 -15.30
N ARG A 445 -23.98 -28.14 -14.07
CA ARG A 445 -25.04 -28.60 -13.15
C ARG A 445 -25.95 -27.46 -12.69
N ILE A 446 -25.41 -26.25 -12.56
CA ILE A 446 -26.17 -25.05 -12.16
C ILE A 446 -27.00 -24.48 -13.32
N ILE A 447 -26.51 -24.58 -14.57
CA ILE A 447 -27.25 -24.11 -15.75
C ILE A 447 -28.44 -25.03 -16.08
N ASP A 448 -28.32 -26.33 -15.86
CA ASP A 448 -29.42 -27.28 -16.09
C ASP A 448 -30.52 -27.19 -15.02
N SER A 449 -30.20 -26.77 -13.79
CA SER A 449 -31.20 -26.47 -12.76
C SER A 449 -31.90 -25.13 -12.98
N ALA A 450 -31.21 -24.13 -13.52
CA ALA A 450 -31.77 -22.80 -13.80
C ALA A 450 -32.81 -22.79 -14.94
N LYS A 451 -32.74 -23.74 -15.89
CA LYS A 451 -33.71 -23.86 -17.00
C LYS A 451 -35.10 -24.35 -16.57
N GLN A 452 -35.24 -24.93 -15.39
CA GLN A 452 -36.54 -25.39 -14.87
C GLN A 452 -37.37 -24.30 -14.18
N CYS A 453 -36.79 -23.13 -13.88
CA CYS A 453 -37.41 -22.09 -13.04
C CYS A 453 -37.82 -20.80 -13.79
N GLN A 454 -38.14 -20.88 -15.08
CA GLN A 454 -38.70 -19.74 -15.84
C GLN A 454 -40.19 -19.94 -16.11
N ASN A 455 -41.04 -19.65 -15.12
CA ASN A 455 -42.43 -19.23 -15.34
C ASN A 455 -43.00 -18.75 -14.00
N ILE A 456 -43.17 -17.43 -13.85
CA ILE A 456 -44.27 -16.71 -13.15
C ILE A 456 -43.86 -15.22 -13.06
N ASN A 457 -44.62 -14.34 -13.72
CA ASN A 457 -44.58 -12.88 -13.61
C ASN A 457 -45.87 -12.38 -12.94
N ALA A 458 -45.79 -11.42 -11.99
CA ALA A 458 -46.91 -10.54 -11.62
C ALA A 458 -46.42 -9.24 -10.92
N SER A 459 -47.08 -8.11 -11.23
CA SER A 459 -46.75 -6.70 -10.91
C SER A 459 -47.54 -6.10 -9.74
N VAL A 460 -46.95 -5.19 -8.94
CA VAL A 460 -47.59 -4.40 -7.85
C VAL A 460 -47.49 -2.88 -8.17
N PRO A 461 -48.49 -2.01 -7.85
CA PRO A 461 -48.47 -0.58 -8.19
C PRO A 461 -47.70 0.31 -7.17
N LEU A 462 -47.03 1.36 -7.67
CA LEU A 462 -46.20 2.30 -6.89
C LEU A 462 -46.97 3.41 -6.15
N LYS A 463 -46.50 3.82 -4.97
CA LYS A 463 -46.99 4.99 -4.20
C LYS A 463 -46.66 6.33 -4.91
N SER A 464 -47.57 7.31 -4.85
CA SER A 464 -47.40 8.67 -5.41
C SER A 464 -46.55 9.59 -4.53
N THR A 465 -45.76 10.51 -5.12
CA THR A 465 -44.86 11.44 -4.41
C THR A 465 -45.59 12.35 -3.39
N PRO A 466 -45.21 12.35 -2.10
CA PRO A 466 -45.80 13.24 -1.10
C PRO A 466 -45.40 14.72 -1.30
N GLN A 467 -46.32 15.65 -0.98
CA GLN A 467 -46.11 17.10 -1.17
C GLN A 467 -44.88 17.65 -0.46
N ILE A 468 -44.52 17.10 0.71
CA ILE A 468 -43.37 17.57 1.51
C ILE A 468 -42.03 17.38 0.79
N TYR A 469 -41.90 16.37 -0.08
CA TYR A 469 -40.69 16.07 -0.84
C TYR A 469 -40.68 16.71 -2.24
N ALA A 470 -41.82 17.23 -2.70
CA ALA A 470 -42.02 17.68 -4.08
C ALA A 470 -41.03 18.76 -4.50
N LYS A 471 -40.75 19.74 -3.62
CA LYS A 471 -39.82 20.84 -3.93
C LYS A 471 -38.37 20.35 -4.08
N ALA A 472 -37.92 19.45 -3.20
CA ALA A 472 -36.57 18.87 -3.28
C ALA A 472 -36.42 18.01 -4.55
N LEU A 473 -37.41 17.17 -4.86
CA LEU A 473 -37.41 16.33 -6.06
C LEU A 473 -37.42 17.17 -7.34
N LEU A 474 -38.23 18.24 -7.41
CA LEU A 474 -38.28 19.14 -8.56
C LEU A 474 -36.93 19.83 -8.82
N LEU A 475 -36.23 20.27 -7.78
CA LEU A 475 -34.90 20.89 -7.91
C LEU A 475 -33.85 19.88 -8.39
N LEU A 476 -33.85 18.66 -7.84
CA LEU A 476 -32.96 17.59 -8.29
C LEU A 476 -33.24 17.21 -9.76
N GLN A 477 -34.51 17.05 -10.14
CA GLN A 477 -34.90 16.79 -11.53
C GLN A 477 -34.55 17.96 -12.46
N LYS A 478 -34.61 19.21 -11.99
CA LYS A 478 -34.17 20.38 -12.75
C LYS A 478 -32.66 20.35 -13.01
N ILE A 479 -31.84 20.03 -12.00
CA ILE A 479 -30.39 19.83 -12.16
C ILE A 479 -30.11 18.73 -13.19
N CYS A 480 -30.87 17.64 -13.15
CA CYS A 480 -30.75 16.53 -14.10
C CYS A 480 -31.14 16.96 -15.52
N LYS A 481 -32.29 17.63 -15.70
CA LYS A 481 -32.75 18.14 -17.00
C LYS A 481 -31.81 19.17 -17.62
N GLN A 482 -31.08 19.92 -16.78
CA GLN A 482 -30.08 20.90 -17.21
C GLN A 482 -28.68 20.31 -17.37
N GLU A 483 -28.51 19.00 -17.11
CA GLU A 483 -27.23 18.28 -17.17
C GLU A 483 -26.14 18.86 -16.24
N LEU A 484 -26.56 19.48 -15.13
CA LEU A 484 -25.67 20.12 -14.17
C LEU A 484 -25.26 19.19 -13.01
N TRP A 485 -25.49 17.87 -13.13
CA TRP A 485 -25.16 16.92 -12.08
C TRP A 485 -23.64 16.85 -11.86
N PRO A 486 -23.12 17.11 -10.64
CA PRO A 486 -21.67 17.16 -10.39
C PRO A 486 -20.99 15.79 -10.50
N MET A 487 -19.71 15.79 -10.86
CA MET A 487 -18.89 14.58 -10.85
C MET A 487 -18.68 14.08 -9.42
N THR A 488 -18.90 12.77 -9.21
CA THR A 488 -18.67 12.12 -7.91
C THR A 488 -17.21 12.19 -7.50
N HIS A 489 -16.92 12.57 -6.26
CA HIS A 489 -15.56 12.59 -5.72
C HIS A 489 -14.97 11.17 -5.66
N HIS A 490 -13.68 11.02 -5.96
CA HIS A 490 -13.03 9.71 -6.11
C HIS A 490 -13.11 8.83 -4.85
N SER A 491 -13.00 9.43 -3.66
CA SER A 491 -13.17 8.68 -2.40
C SER A 491 -14.58 8.10 -2.21
N LYS A 492 -15.59 8.65 -2.92
CA LYS A 492 -16.99 8.21 -2.85
C LYS A 492 -17.36 7.28 -4.01
N SER A 493 -16.67 7.35 -5.14
CA SER A 493 -16.89 6.40 -6.25
C SER A 493 -16.48 4.97 -5.89
N ILE A 494 -15.62 4.79 -4.87
CA ILE A 494 -15.13 3.49 -4.40
C ILE A 494 -16.23 2.68 -3.67
N VAL A 495 -17.21 3.37 -3.08
CA VAL A 495 -18.23 2.78 -2.20
C VAL A 495 -19.64 2.84 -2.79
N ILE A 496 -19.72 3.07 -4.09
CA ILE A 496 -20.96 3.31 -4.82
C ILE A 496 -20.94 2.55 -6.14
N LYS A 497 -21.97 1.74 -6.41
CA LYS A 497 -22.21 1.04 -7.69
C LYS A 497 -23.30 1.75 -8.51
N SER A 498 -23.29 1.57 -9.83
CA SER A 498 -24.41 1.96 -10.70
C SER A 498 -24.84 0.76 -11.55
N PRO A 499 -26.12 0.36 -11.52
CA PRO A 499 -26.62 -0.77 -12.29
C PRO A 499 -26.57 -0.53 -13.82
N PHE A 500 -26.33 0.71 -14.28
CA PHE A 500 -26.29 1.08 -15.70
C PHE A 500 -24.91 0.92 -16.37
N ILE A 501 -23.88 0.45 -15.65
CA ILE A 501 -22.51 0.34 -16.18
C ILE A 501 -22.29 -0.93 -17.03
N HIS A 502 -23.12 -1.97 -16.84
CA HIS A 502 -22.87 -3.28 -17.45
C HIS A 502 -23.12 -3.34 -18.98
N ASP A 503 -23.91 -2.41 -19.54
CA ASP A 503 -24.24 -2.39 -20.98
C ASP A 503 -23.23 -1.61 -21.86
N LEU A 504 -22.36 -0.79 -21.28
CA LEU A 504 -21.43 0.06 -22.04
C LEU A 504 -20.11 -0.63 -22.44
N GLN A 505 -19.77 -1.78 -21.84
CA GLN A 505 -18.55 -2.50 -22.17
C GLN A 505 -18.61 -3.23 -23.53
N LYS A 506 -19.80 -3.41 -24.11
CA LYS A 506 -19.98 -3.97 -25.47
C LYS A 506 -19.87 -2.94 -26.61
N ALA A 507 -19.79 -1.65 -26.31
CA ALA A 507 -19.81 -0.58 -27.32
C ALA A 507 -18.44 0.11 -27.57
N LYS A 508 -17.32 -0.48 -27.15
CA LYS A 508 -15.96 0.07 -27.36
C LYS A 508 -15.35 -0.23 -28.73
N THR A 509 -16.17 -0.50 -29.73
CA THR A 509 -15.76 -0.55 -31.14
C THR A 509 -16.32 0.69 -31.82
N VAL A 510 -15.45 1.69 -32.05
CA VAL A 510 -15.50 2.81 -33.02
C VAL A 510 -14.94 4.07 -32.34
N GLY A 511 -13.73 4.45 -32.73
CA GLY A 511 -13.04 5.64 -32.22
C GLY A 511 -13.52 6.94 -32.85
N LYS A 512 -13.24 8.06 -32.18
CA LYS A 512 -12.76 9.30 -32.81
C LYS A 512 -12.25 10.31 -31.77
N LYS A 513 -11.22 11.04 -32.19
CA LYS A 513 -10.57 12.19 -31.53
C LYS A 513 -11.52 13.36 -31.32
N LEU A 514 -11.31 14.16 -30.27
CA LEU A 514 -11.46 15.62 -30.34
C LEU A 514 -10.53 16.35 -29.34
N HIS A 515 -9.87 17.40 -29.85
CA HIS A 515 -9.08 18.38 -29.12
C HIS A 515 -9.93 19.63 -28.86
N GLY A 516 -9.58 20.40 -27.81
CA GLY A 516 -9.79 21.84 -27.76
C GLY A 516 -11.17 22.33 -27.31
N THR A 517 -11.23 22.77 -26.06
CA THR A 517 -12.07 23.89 -25.58
C THR A 517 -13.50 23.96 -26.12
N HIS A 518 -14.30 22.93 -25.84
CA HIS A 518 -15.72 22.96 -25.52
C HIS A 518 -15.97 21.63 -24.80
N TYR A 519 -16.49 21.66 -23.58
CA TYR A 519 -16.85 20.45 -22.83
C TYR A 519 -18.05 19.80 -23.54
N CYS A 520 -17.79 18.88 -24.46
CA CYS A 520 -18.83 18.04 -25.04
C CYS A 520 -18.96 16.81 -24.13
N GLY A 521 -20.01 16.82 -23.33
CA GLY A 521 -20.30 15.78 -22.34
C GLY A 521 -20.40 14.40 -22.96
N HIS A 522 -19.86 13.41 -22.24
CA HIS A 522 -20.57 12.14 -22.12
C HIS A 522 -21.19 12.14 -20.74
N LEU A 523 -22.51 12.33 -20.75
CA LEU A 523 -23.41 12.40 -19.61
C LEU A 523 -23.17 11.22 -18.66
N LEU A 524 -22.77 11.51 -17.42
CA LEU A 524 -23.03 10.61 -16.30
C LEU A 524 -24.05 11.33 -15.41
N GLN A 525 -25.31 11.16 -15.76
CA GLN A 525 -26.46 11.66 -15.02
C GLN A 525 -26.69 10.86 -13.72
N PHE A 526 -25.65 10.32 -13.11
CA PHE A 526 -25.65 9.49 -11.91
C PHE A 526 -24.39 9.74 -11.10
N GLY A 527 -24.45 9.65 -9.77
CA GLY A 527 -23.33 9.99 -8.90
C GLY A 527 -23.72 10.61 -7.56
N SER A 528 -22.75 11.12 -6.81
CA SER A 528 -22.95 11.68 -5.47
C SER A 528 -22.15 12.96 -5.21
N PHE A 529 -22.76 13.94 -4.54
CA PHE A 529 -22.11 15.17 -4.08
C PHE A 529 -22.59 15.57 -2.68
N THR A 530 -21.99 16.60 -2.07
CA THR A 530 -22.26 16.99 -0.68
C THR A 530 -22.56 18.47 -0.55
N LEU A 531 -23.57 18.78 0.26
CA LEU A 531 -23.98 20.13 0.62
C LEU A 531 -23.84 20.32 2.14
N CYS A 532 -23.25 21.43 2.57
CA CYS A 532 -23.12 21.76 3.99
C CYS A 532 -24.32 22.56 4.50
N ASN A 533 -24.61 22.50 5.80
CA ASN A 533 -25.68 23.28 6.41
C ASN A 533 -25.28 24.76 6.48
N PRO A 534 -25.96 25.66 5.73
CA PRO A 534 -25.59 27.07 5.67
C PRO A 534 -25.66 27.78 7.03
N LYS A 535 -26.50 27.29 7.96
CA LYS A 535 -26.67 27.88 9.30
C LYS A 535 -25.56 27.49 10.29
N LEU A 536 -24.89 26.36 10.08
CA LEU A 536 -23.83 25.86 10.98
C LEU A 536 -22.42 26.19 10.49
N CYS A 537 -22.21 26.33 9.18
CA CYS A 537 -20.87 26.45 8.60
C CYS A 537 -20.33 27.88 8.47
N GLY A 538 -21.06 28.91 8.90
CA GLY A 538 -20.59 30.31 8.88
C GLY A 538 -20.03 30.74 7.51
N ASN A 539 -18.84 31.38 7.49
CA ASN A 539 -18.17 31.86 6.27
C ASN A 539 -17.54 30.75 5.40
N TYR A 540 -17.56 29.49 5.83
CA TYR A 540 -16.99 28.37 5.09
C TYR A 540 -18.06 27.72 4.19
N ILE A 541 -18.28 28.32 3.01
CA ILE A 541 -19.25 27.82 2.04
C ILE A 541 -18.54 26.92 1.02
N LEU A 542 -18.93 25.64 0.95
CA LEU A 542 -18.43 24.73 -0.09
C LEU A 542 -18.82 25.22 -1.50
N PRO A 543 -18.00 24.98 -2.54
CA PRO A 543 -18.33 25.34 -3.93
C PRO A 543 -19.70 24.82 -4.39
N MET A 544 -20.11 23.63 -3.94
CA MET A 544 -21.42 23.04 -4.27
C MET A 544 -22.60 23.79 -3.65
N ASN A 545 -22.42 24.39 -2.46
CA ASN A 545 -23.42 25.25 -1.83
C ASN A 545 -23.59 26.57 -2.60
N GLN A 546 -22.54 27.06 -3.26
CA GLN A 546 -22.62 28.24 -4.15
C GLN A 546 -23.29 27.90 -5.48
N GLN A 547 -23.06 26.69 -5.99
CA GLN A 547 -23.65 26.21 -7.24
C GLN A 547 -25.14 25.87 -7.10
N PHE A 548 -25.57 25.32 -5.96
CA PHE A 548 -26.97 24.95 -5.70
C PHE A 548 -27.50 25.51 -4.35
N PRO A 549 -27.54 26.84 -4.19
CA PRO A 549 -27.91 27.47 -2.91
C PRO A 549 -29.37 27.18 -2.51
N GLU A 550 -30.28 27.19 -3.48
CA GLU A 550 -31.70 26.88 -3.26
C GLU A 550 -31.89 25.41 -2.85
N LEU A 551 -31.15 24.48 -3.47
CA LEU A 551 -31.19 23.07 -3.09
C LEU A 551 -30.69 22.86 -1.66
N ALA A 552 -29.55 23.47 -1.30
CA ALA A 552 -29.02 23.37 0.06
C ALA A 552 -30.04 23.86 1.10
N GLN A 553 -30.65 25.02 0.87
CA GLN A 553 -31.69 25.54 1.77
C GLN A 553 -32.87 24.56 1.90
N VAL A 554 -33.40 24.07 0.77
CA VAL A 554 -34.56 23.16 0.75
C VAL A 554 -34.25 21.84 1.44
N LEU A 555 -33.05 21.27 1.30
CA LEU A 555 -32.70 19.99 1.93
C LEU A 555 -32.57 20.08 3.46
N PHE A 556 -32.03 21.18 4.01
CA PHE A 556 -31.95 21.36 5.47
C PHE A 556 -33.27 21.87 6.08
N GLU A 557 -34.13 22.53 5.30
CA GLU A 557 -35.54 22.76 5.70
C GLU A 557 -36.31 21.44 5.73
N LEU A 558 -36.16 20.60 4.70
CA LEU A 558 -36.78 19.29 4.62
C LEU A 558 -36.39 18.40 5.81
N GLU A 559 -35.11 18.38 6.18
CA GLU A 559 -34.63 17.66 7.37
C GLU A 559 -35.41 18.02 8.64
N LYS A 560 -35.70 19.32 8.83
CA LYS A 560 -36.46 19.81 9.98
C LYS A 560 -37.89 19.29 9.99
N TYR A 561 -38.53 19.18 8.83
CA TYR A 561 -39.91 18.70 8.72
C TYR A 561 -40.04 17.18 8.91
N ILE A 562 -39.03 16.42 8.49
CA ILE A 562 -39.05 14.94 8.58
C ILE A 562 -38.45 14.42 9.91
N THR A 563 -37.98 15.31 10.78
CA THR A 563 -37.47 14.93 12.11
C THR A 563 -38.61 15.07 13.14
N THR A 564 -38.97 13.96 13.78
CA THR A 564 -40.09 13.88 14.74
C THR A 564 -39.67 13.96 16.22
N ASP A 565 -38.36 14.01 16.51
CA ASP A 565 -37.82 14.00 17.89
C ASP A 565 -37.78 15.41 18.51
N ASN A 566 -38.12 15.53 19.80
CA ASN A 566 -38.09 16.79 20.57
C ASN A 566 -36.66 17.33 20.84
N GLU A 567 -35.61 16.56 20.55
CA GLU A 567 -34.20 16.97 20.65
C GLU A 567 -33.62 17.28 19.26
N PHE A 568 -33.93 18.45 18.69
CA PHE A 568 -33.42 18.81 17.36
C PHE A 568 -31.97 19.31 17.42
N LEU A 569 -31.01 18.41 17.19
CA LEU A 569 -29.65 18.75 16.79
C LEU A 569 -29.59 18.84 15.25
N ALA A 570 -29.12 19.98 14.72
CA ALA A 570 -29.04 20.20 13.29
C ALA A 570 -27.88 19.43 12.65
N SER A 571 -28.12 18.79 11.50
CA SER A 571 -27.06 18.11 10.75
C SER A 571 -26.07 19.08 10.14
N SER A 572 -24.79 18.72 10.12
CA SER A 572 -23.71 19.56 9.57
C SER A 572 -23.65 19.55 8.05
N HIS A 573 -24.00 18.42 7.43
CA HIS A 573 -23.97 18.23 5.98
C HIS A 573 -24.96 17.15 5.51
N CYS A 574 -25.34 17.24 4.23
CA CYS A 574 -26.23 16.33 3.52
C CYS A 574 -25.52 15.81 2.26
N ILE A 575 -25.50 14.49 2.08
CA ILE A 575 -25.01 13.81 0.89
C ILE A 575 -26.19 13.56 -0.04
N VAL A 576 -26.05 13.95 -1.30
CA VAL A 576 -27.07 13.83 -2.34
C VAL A 576 -26.54 12.89 -3.41
N SER A 577 -27.30 11.85 -3.72
CA SER A 577 -26.91 10.76 -4.61
C SER A 577 -28.02 10.47 -5.62
N ARG A 578 -27.68 10.10 -6.87
CA ARG A 578 -28.64 9.69 -7.92
C ARG A 578 -28.22 8.41 -8.62
N ASN A 579 -29.16 7.46 -8.74
CA ASN A 579 -29.04 6.19 -9.45
C ASN A 579 -27.78 5.42 -9.09
N VAL A 580 -27.54 5.36 -7.78
CA VAL A 580 -26.37 4.77 -7.19
C VAL A 580 -26.76 3.89 -6.02
N GLU A 581 -26.11 2.74 -5.93
CA GLU A 581 -26.24 1.76 -4.85
C GLU A 581 -25.05 1.90 -3.92
N MET A 582 -25.27 2.24 -2.65
CA MET A 582 -24.23 2.25 -1.63
C MET A 582 -23.79 0.81 -1.36
N THR A 583 -22.50 0.52 -1.49
CA THR A 583 -21.95 -0.80 -1.13
C THR A 583 -21.82 -0.93 0.39
N PRO A 584 -21.86 -2.15 0.97
CA PRO A 584 -21.71 -2.37 2.41
C PRO A 584 -20.51 -1.62 3.00
N GLN A 585 -20.80 -0.63 3.85
CA GLN A 585 -19.77 0.25 4.41
C GLN A 585 -20.13 0.79 5.79
N PHE A 586 -19.12 1.36 6.44
CA PHE A 586 -19.23 2.26 7.59
C PHE A 586 -18.82 3.64 7.12
N PHE A 587 -19.36 4.69 7.73
CA PHE A 587 -18.75 6.00 7.56
C PHE A 587 -17.46 6.08 8.41
N LYS A 588 -16.47 6.89 7.98
CA LYS A 588 -15.26 7.18 8.77
C LYS A 588 -15.45 8.50 9.52
N GLY A 589 -15.45 8.47 10.85
CA GLY A 589 -15.74 9.60 11.73
C GLY A 589 -15.20 9.30 13.12
N GLU A 590 -14.61 10.30 13.76
CA GLU A 590 -13.77 10.17 14.97
C GLU A 590 -14.56 10.14 16.30
N GLY A 591 -15.87 9.82 16.31
CA GLY A 591 -16.66 9.91 17.56
C GLY A 591 -17.77 8.87 17.70
N ASN A 592 -17.66 7.98 18.71
CA ASN A 592 -18.54 6.83 19.02
C ASN A 592 -20.05 7.12 19.21
N ARG A 593 -20.60 8.28 18.83
CA ARG A 593 -22.00 8.66 19.13
C ARG A 593 -22.75 9.45 18.04
N ASP A 594 -22.24 9.58 16.81
CA ASP A 594 -22.92 10.35 15.73
C ASP A 594 -24.10 9.61 15.07
N THR A 595 -25.14 10.36 14.67
CA THR A 595 -26.36 9.80 14.05
C THR A 595 -26.54 10.27 12.60
N CYS A 596 -27.06 9.39 11.75
CA CYS A 596 -27.37 9.64 10.35
C CYS A 596 -28.87 9.50 10.08
N LYS A 597 -29.38 10.25 9.10
CA LYS A 597 -30.76 10.11 8.60
C LYS A 597 -30.76 9.99 7.09
N ILE A 598 -31.50 9.03 6.55
CA ILE A 598 -31.57 8.76 5.11
C ILE A 598 -33.02 8.78 4.61
N VAL A 599 -33.24 9.27 3.39
CA VAL A 599 -34.50 9.10 2.66
C VAL A 599 -34.23 8.96 1.16
N GLY A 600 -34.99 8.10 0.49
CA GLY A 600 -35.00 7.92 -0.96
C GLY A 600 -36.17 8.62 -1.63
N LEU A 601 -35.94 9.26 -2.78
CA LEU A 601 -36.95 9.95 -3.59
C LEU A 601 -36.94 9.40 -5.02
N GLY A 602 -38.09 9.41 -5.70
CA GLY A 602 -38.21 9.03 -7.11
C GLY A 602 -39.22 7.92 -7.36
N ASP A 603 -39.16 7.31 -8.54
CA ASP A 603 -40.10 6.29 -9.03
C ASP A 603 -39.54 4.86 -8.97
N TYR A 604 -38.47 4.65 -8.19
CA TYR A 604 -37.78 3.38 -8.11
C TYR A 604 -38.58 2.26 -7.40
N HIS A 605 -38.27 1.01 -7.79
CA HIS A 605 -38.72 -0.25 -7.20
C HIS A 605 -37.52 -1.04 -6.65
N GLY A 606 -37.70 -1.69 -5.50
CA GLY A 606 -36.60 -2.30 -4.74
C GLY A 606 -35.73 -1.22 -4.08
N GLY A 607 -34.46 -1.52 -3.81
CA GLY A 607 -33.55 -0.54 -3.22
C GLY A 607 -33.76 -0.30 -1.75
N GLU A 608 -34.26 -1.31 -1.04
CA GLU A 608 -34.34 -1.35 0.41
C GLU A 608 -32.97 -1.01 0.99
N PHE A 609 -32.98 -0.09 1.95
CA PHE A 609 -31.78 0.30 2.66
C PHE A 609 -31.58 -0.65 3.83
N VAL A 610 -30.45 -1.33 3.84
CA VAL A 610 -30.12 -2.31 4.87
C VAL A 610 -29.29 -1.61 5.94
N VAL A 611 -29.65 -1.79 7.21
CA VAL A 611 -28.86 -1.34 8.36
C VAL A 611 -28.69 -2.53 9.31
N ASP A 612 -27.44 -2.97 9.51
CA ASP A 612 -27.08 -4.15 10.31
C ASP A 612 -27.86 -5.43 9.95
N GLY A 613 -28.21 -5.59 8.68
CA GLY A 613 -28.94 -6.74 8.15
C GLY A 613 -30.47 -6.58 8.11
N GLU A 614 -31.02 -5.59 8.81
CA GLU A 614 -32.45 -5.27 8.76
C GLU A 614 -32.77 -4.39 7.54
N MET A 615 -33.83 -4.74 6.80
CA MET A 615 -34.21 -4.06 5.56
C MET A 615 -35.29 -3.01 5.83
N TYR A 616 -35.05 -1.79 5.34
CA TYR A 616 -35.98 -0.67 5.47
C TYR A 616 -36.35 -0.14 4.08
N ASP A 617 -37.64 0.06 3.83
CA ASP A 617 -38.09 0.87 2.70
C ASP A 617 -37.88 2.34 3.05
N VAL A 618 -36.92 2.98 2.40
CA VAL A 618 -36.60 4.41 2.61
C VAL A 618 -37.30 5.32 1.60
N ARG A 619 -38.17 4.78 0.73
CA ARG A 619 -38.82 5.56 -0.32
C ARG A 619 -39.88 6.48 0.27
N TYR A 620 -39.54 7.76 0.37
CA TYR A 620 -40.34 8.79 1.06
C TYR A 620 -40.62 8.48 2.53
N GLU A 621 -39.88 7.55 3.13
CA GLU A 621 -39.96 7.12 4.52
C GLU A 621 -38.57 7.32 5.15
N PRO A 622 -38.38 8.34 6.01
CA PRO A 622 -37.06 8.65 6.54
C PRO A 622 -36.63 7.62 7.59
N LEU A 623 -35.38 7.17 7.51
CA LEU A 623 -34.78 6.25 8.48
C LEU A 623 -33.63 6.92 9.23
N LYS A 624 -33.63 6.82 10.56
CA LYS A 624 -32.54 7.25 11.44
C LYS A 624 -31.72 6.04 11.87
N PHE A 625 -30.40 6.13 11.74
CA PHE A 625 -29.47 5.06 12.13
C PHE A 625 -28.13 5.62 12.62
N ASN A 626 -27.31 4.78 13.26
CA ASN A 626 -26.03 5.19 13.84
C ASN A 626 -24.86 4.94 12.89
N PHE A 627 -23.81 5.73 13.03
CA PHE A 627 -22.66 5.75 12.13
C PHE A 627 -21.82 4.46 12.10
N TRP A 628 -21.88 3.68 13.19
CA TRP A 628 -21.19 2.39 13.37
C TRP A 628 -21.93 1.21 12.76
N GLN A 629 -23.14 1.44 12.25
CA GLN A 629 -23.97 0.38 11.69
C GLN A 629 -23.60 0.18 10.22
N ILE A 630 -23.41 -1.07 9.82
CA ILE A 630 -23.16 -1.44 8.43
C ILE A 630 -24.40 -1.10 7.65
N HIS A 631 -24.25 -0.35 6.56
CA HIS A 631 -25.39 -0.01 5.73
C HIS A 631 -25.08 -0.07 4.23
N TYR A 632 -26.11 -0.39 3.44
CA TYR A 632 -26.03 -0.50 1.97
C TYR A 632 -27.41 -0.49 1.32
N ASP A 633 -27.44 -0.27 0.00
CA ASP A 633 -28.66 -0.41 -0.80
C ASP A 633 -28.75 -1.82 -1.41
N LYS A 634 -29.95 -2.42 -1.41
CA LYS A 634 -30.27 -3.53 -2.31
C LYS A 634 -30.36 -3.03 -3.77
N PRO A 635 -30.27 -3.93 -4.77
CA PRO A 635 -30.49 -3.56 -6.16
C PRO A 635 -31.87 -2.93 -6.37
N PHE A 636 -31.95 -1.92 -7.23
CA PHE A 636 -33.21 -1.26 -7.57
C PHE A 636 -33.34 -0.98 -9.07
N THR A 637 -34.57 -0.70 -9.50
CA THR A 637 -34.89 -0.29 -10.88
C THR A 637 -35.69 1.00 -10.85
N GLY A 638 -35.51 1.88 -11.83
CA GLY A 638 -36.14 3.22 -11.87
C GLY A 638 -35.21 4.34 -11.39
N GLU A 639 -35.73 5.57 -11.27
CA GLU A 639 -34.95 6.73 -10.82
C GLU A 639 -34.99 6.86 -9.29
N LYS A 640 -33.81 6.79 -8.65
CA LYS A 640 -33.63 6.96 -7.21
C LYS A 640 -32.69 8.12 -6.92
N PHE A 641 -33.16 9.06 -6.11
CA PHE A 641 -32.33 10.02 -5.40
C PHE A 641 -32.23 9.62 -3.93
N THR A 642 -31.02 9.61 -3.37
CA THR A 642 -30.80 9.34 -1.95
C THR A 642 -30.29 10.60 -1.27
N LEU A 643 -30.95 11.00 -0.18
CA LEU A 643 -30.55 12.10 0.68
C LEU A 643 -30.12 11.54 2.03
N LEU A 644 -28.91 11.88 2.46
CA LEU A 644 -28.34 11.39 3.72
C LEU A 644 -27.77 12.55 4.54
N TRP A 645 -28.37 12.85 5.68
CA TRP A 645 -27.93 13.87 6.63
C TRP A 645 -27.11 13.26 7.77
N TYR A 646 -26.09 14.00 8.23
CA TYR A 646 -25.24 13.60 9.35
C TYR A 646 -25.29 14.62 10.49
N THR A 647 -25.57 14.12 11.70
CA THR A 647 -25.75 14.88 12.93
C THR A 647 -24.67 14.48 13.96
N PRO A 648 -23.68 15.34 14.24
CA PRO A 648 -22.64 15.05 15.23
C PRO A 648 -23.16 15.17 16.68
N LYS A 649 -22.73 14.29 17.60
CA LYS A 649 -23.11 14.34 19.04
C LYS A 649 -21.93 14.86 19.89
N PHE A 650 -22.09 16.08 20.39
CA PHE A 650 -21.29 16.82 21.39
C PHE A 650 -20.06 17.63 20.90
N ARG A 651 -20.27 18.95 20.77
CA ARG A 651 -19.52 19.94 21.55
C ARG A 651 -20.42 20.38 22.69
N ASP A 652 -20.13 19.91 23.89
CA ASP A 652 -20.22 20.64 25.15
C ASP A 652 -19.90 19.66 26.30
N GLU A 653 -19.10 20.12 27.26
CA GLU A 653 -18.76 19.47 28.52
C GLU A 653 -17.85 18.22 28.47
N VAL A 654 -16.53 18.41 28.57
CA VAL A 654 -15.70 17.83 29.66
C VAL A 654 -14.45 18.71 29.82
N GLY A 655 -14.37 19.40 30.96
CA GLY A 655 -13.11 19.93 31.47
C GLY A 655 -12.25 18.76 31.98
N GLY A 656 -11.23 18.39 31.21
CA GLY A 656 -10.15 17.51 31.64
C GLY A 656 -8.85 18.31 31.76
N THR A 657 -8.09 18.09 32.82
CA THR A 657 -6.76 18.67 33.01
C THR A 657 -5.78 18.18 31.93
N PRO A 658 -4.78 18.97 31.50
CA PRO A 658 -4.01 18.73 30.28
C PRO A 658 -3.08 17.50 30.24
N ASP A 659 -2.99 16.70 31.31
CA ASP A 659 -1.94 15.68 31.49
C ASP A 659 -2.38 14.21 31.35
N GLU A 660 -3.67 13.90 31.15
CA GLU A 660 -4.12 12.50 30.90
C GLU A 660 -4.66 12.33 29.46
N ARG A 661 -4.10 11.37 28.72
CA ARG A 661 -4.58 11.03 27.36
C ARG A 661 -5.95 10.38 27.42
N PHE A 662 -6.81 10.72 26.48
CA PHE A 662 -8.18 10.20 26.36
C PHE A 662 -8.27 8.66 26.38
N GLU A 663 -7.35 7.96 25.71
CA GLU A 663 -7.32 6.49 25.64
C GLU A 663 -7.16 5.84 27.03
N ASP A 664 -6.26 6.37 27.86
CA ASP A 664 -6.06 5.88 29.22
C ASP A 664 -7.28 6.15 30.11
N SER A 665 -7.93 7.31 29.96
CA SER A 665 -9.15 7.65 30.68
C SER A 665 -10.33 6.75 30.29
N LEU A 666 -10.47 6.44 29.00
CA LEU A 666 -11.48 5.51 28.50
C LEU A 666 -11.23 4.09 29.04
N ALA A 667 -10.00 3.59 28.92
CA ALA A 667 -9.62 2.27 29.45
C ALA A 667 -9.93 2.17 30.95
N LEU A 668 -9.58 3.18 31.75
CA LEU A 668 -9.90 3.21 33.19
C LEU A 668 -11.41 3.15 33.47
N SER A 669 -12.24 3.76 32.62
CA SER A 669 -13.69 3.69 32.78
C SER A 669 -14.24 2.29 32.49
N LEU A 670 -13.73 1.63 31.46
CA LEU A 670 -14.12 0.27 31.08
C LEU A 670 -13.69 -0.76 32.12
N LEU A 671 -12.48 -0.60 32.67
CA LEU A 671 -11.96 -1.46 33.71
C LEU A 671 -12.77 -1.40 35.01
N LYS A 672 -13.29 -0.22 35.38
CA LYS A 672 -14.18 -0.07 36.53
C LYS A 672 -15.45 -0.90 36.33
N ASN A 673 -16.13 -0.73 35.20
CA ASN A 673 -17.34 -1.49 34.88
C ASN A 673 -17.07 -3.00 34.83
N HIS A 674 -15.97 -3.41 34.20
CA HIS A 674 -15.60 -4.82 34.11
C HIS A 674 -15.26 -5.43 35.47
N SER A 675 -14.63 -4.68 36.37
CA SER A 675 -14.29 -5.18 37.72
C SER A 675 -15.52 -5.58 38.55
N GLU A 676 -16.68 -4.96 38.30
CA GLU A 676 -17.95 -5.34 38.94
C GLU A 676 -18.41 -6.74 38.54
N SER A 677 -18.08 -7.20 37.33
CA SER A 677 -18.44 -8.54 36.84
C SER A 677 -17.57 -9.67 37.38
N LEU A 678 -16.37 -9.34 37.90
CA LEU A 678 -15.39 -10.31 38.42
C LEU A 678 -14.80 -9.82 39.76
N PRO A 679 -15.61 -9.76 40.83
CA PRO A 679 -15.20 -9.20 42.12
C PRO A 679 -14.10 -10.02 42.83
N THR A 680 -13.92 -11.29 42.45
CA THR A 680 -12.88 -12.20 42.99
C THR A 680 -11.50 -11.97 42.39
N PHE A 681 -11.37 -11.06 41.41
CA PHE A 681 -10.12 -10.74 40.78
C PHE A 681 -9.74 -9.28 41.03
N PRO A 682 -8.42 -8.95 41.07
CA PRO A 682 -8.00 -7.56 41.08
C PRO A 682 -8.44 -6.84 39.80
N MET A 683 -8.55 -5.51 39.89
CA MET A 683 -8.74 -4.66 38.71
C MET A 683 -7.59 -4.92 37.72
N LEU A 684 -7.93 -5.11 36.45
CA LEU A 684 -6.96 -5.39 35.39
C LEU A 684 -5.91 -4.29 35.34
N LYS A 685 -4.63 -4.67 35.38
CA LYS A 685 -3.49 -3.78 35.26
C LYS A 685 -3.10 -3.61 33.80
N PHE A 686 -2.76 -2.39 33.44
CA PHE A 686 -2.25 -2.02 32.13
C PHE A 686 -1.22 -0.90 32.26
N ARG A 687 -0.36 -0.75 31.25
CA ARG A 687 0.60 0.36 31.20
C ARG A 687 -0.09 1.60 30.61
N LYS A 688 -0.08 2.71 31.35
CA LYS A 688 -0.52 4.02 30.84
C LYS A 688 0.38 4.45 29.68
N ASN A 689 -0.16 5.24 28.75
CA ASN A 689 0.54 5.67 27.53
C ASN A 689 1.12 4.49 26.72
N SER A 690 0.36 3.41 26.61
CA SER A 690 0.72 2.26 25.79
C SER A 690 -0.47 1.77 24.97
N THR A 691 -0.22 0.90 23.99
CA THR A 691 -1.29 0.25 23.22
C THR A 691 -2.17 -0.69 24.06
N ASP A 692 -1.84 -0.96 25.32
CA ASP A 692 -2.70 -1.73 26.23
C ASP A 692 -4.10 -1.10 26.36
N ALA A 693 -4.20 0.24 26.35
CA ALA A 693 -5.48 0.96 26.45
C ALA A 693 -6.40 0.71 25.25
N LEU A 694 -5.82 0.47 24.07
CA LEU A 694 -6.56 0.15 22.85
C LEU A 694 -7.11 -1.27 22.88
N VAL A 695 -6.30 -2.24 23.32
CA VAL A 695 -6.73 -3.63 23.50
C VAL A 695 -7.88 -3.72 24.50
N ILE A 696 -7.80 -2.96 25.60
CA ILE A 696 -8.90 -2.84 26.58
C ILE A 696 -10.16 -2.29 25.92
N SER A 697 -10.04 -1.23 25.13
CA SER A 697 -11.17 -0.60 24.46
C SER A 697 -11.80 -1.54 23.43
N GLU A 698 -10.98 -2.23 22.63
CA GLU A 698 -11.42 -3.17 21.60
C GLU A 698 -12.21 -4.35 22.18
N ILE A 699 -11.81 -4.86 23.34
CA ILE A 699 -12.44 -6.03 23.95
C ILE A 699 -13.61 -5.65 24.88
N LEU A 700 -13.53 -4.52 25.60
CA LEU A 700 -14.47 -4.17 26.68
C LEU A 700 -15.44 -3.00 26.38
N ASP A 701 -15.23 -2.16 25.34
CA ASP A 701 -16.05 -0.95 25.11
C ASP A 701 -17.47 -1.27 24.60
N THR A 702 -17.61 -2.10 23.57
CA THR A 702 -18.92 -2.60 23.07
C THR A 702 -18.74 -3.93 22.34
N ARG A 703 -19.76 -4.82 22.39
CA ARG A 703 -19.82 -6.20 21.84
C ARG A 703 -18.48 -6.73 21.30
N SER A 704 -17.81 -7.59 22.09
CA SER A 704 -16.52 -8.20 21.74
C SER A 704 -16.41 -8.54 20.25
N VAL A 705 -15.36 -8.02 19.61
CA VAL A 705 -15.03 -8.26 18.19
C VAL A 705 -14.90 -9.77 17.88
N TYR A 706 -14.70 -10.58 18.92
CA TYR A 706 -14.60 -12.04 18.85
C TYR A 706 -15.93 -12.79 19.04
N ALA A 707 -17.08 -12.10 18.96
CA ALA A 707 -18.41 -12.70 19.07
C ALA A 707 -19.37 -12.22 17.96
N LEU A 708 -20.27 -13.09 17.51
CA LEU A 708 -21.36 -12.77 16.58
C LEU A 708 -22.71 -13.17 17.16
N SER A 709 -23.72 -12.30 17.02
CA SER A 709 -25.08 -12.66 17.43
C SER A 709 -25.62 -13.79 16.56
N PRO A 710 -26.60 -14.59 17.04
CA PRO A 710 -27.26 -15.62 16.23
C PRO A 710 -27.76 -15.11 14.87
N GLN A 711 -28.34 -13.91 14.84
CA GLN A 711 -28.85 -13.29 13.62
C GLN A 711 -27.72 -12.95 12.65
N VAL A 712 -26.62 -12.37 13.13
CA VAL A 712 -25.47 -12.02 12.28
C VAL A 712 -24.78 -13.28 11.76
N TRP A 713 -24.61 -14.29 12.62
CA TRP A 713 -24.08 -15.58 12.21
C TRP A 713 -24.93 -16.22 11.12
N GLN A 714 -26.26 -16.26 11.27
CA GLN A 714 -27.17 -16.80 10.25
C GLN A 714 -27.11 -15.99 8.94
N CYS A 715 -27.13 -14.66 9.01
CA CYS A 715 -27.10 -13.79 7.83
C CYS A 715 -25.79 -13.87 7.05
N MET A 716 -24.66 -14.06 7.72
CA MET A 716 -23.34 -14.17 7.07
C MET A 716 -23.05 -15.57 6.53
N ASN A 717 -23.92 -16.55 6.81
CA ASN A 717 -23.73 -17.96 6.46
C ASN A 717 -24.73 -18.48 5.41
N VAL A 718 -25.56 -17.60 4.83
CA VAL A 718 -26.50 -17.98 3.78
C VAL A 718 -25.70 -18.27 2.49
N PRO A 719 -25.76 -19.49 1.93
CA PRO A 719 -25.27 -19.75 0.58
C PRO A 719 -26.17 -19.03 -0.42
N ASP A 720 -25.60 -18.55 -1.52
CA ASP A 720 -26.32 -17.85 -2.59
C ASP A 720 -27.24 -18.83 -3.37
N VAL A 721 -28.32 -19.32 -2.74
CA VAL A 721 -29.47 -20.02 -3.34
C VAL A 721 -30.70 -19.79 -2.47
N THR A 722 -31.75 -19.25 -3.07
CA THR A 722 -33.13 -19.15 -2.56
C THR A 722 -33.59 -20.39 -1.80
N LEU A 723 -33.99 -20.24 -0.53
CA LEU A 723 -35.05 -21.02 0.08
C LEU A 723 -35.80 -20.16 1.12
N GLN A 724 -36.99 -19.71 0.75
CA GLN A 724 -38.06 -19.51 1.71
C GLN A 724 -38.44 -20.90 2.24
N VAL A 725 -38.16 -21.17 3.51
CA VAL A 725 -38.86 -22.20 4.27
C VAL A 725 -39.41 -21.51 5.51
N LYS A 726 -40.73 -21.54 5.64
CA LYS A 726 -41.43 -21.13 6.87
C LYS A 726 -40.92 -21.98 8.02
N HIS A 727 -40.39 -21.34 9.06
CA HIS A 727 -40.06 -22.00 10.32
C HIS A 727 -41.33 -22.55 11.00
N GLU A 728 -41.34 -23.85 11.29
CA GLU A 728 -41.84 -24.29 12.59
C GLU A 728 -40.78 -23.97 13.66
N PRO A 729 -41.17 -23.60 14.89
CA PRO A 729 -40.25 -23.12 15.90
C PRO A 729 -39.69 -24.30 16.71
N GLN A 730 -38.47 -24.76 16.41
CA GLN A 730 -37.75 -25.69 17.31
C GLN A 730 -36.25 -25.77 17.01
N GLN A 731 -35.50 -24.85 17.64
CA GLN A 731 -34.14 -24.95 18.21
C GLN A 731 -33.48 -23.57 18.08
N GLN A 732 -33.32 -22.88 19.21
CA GLN A 732 -32.55 -21.64 19.31
C GLN A 732 -31.12 -21.92 18.84
N SER A 733 -30.74 -21.51 17.62
CA SER A 733 -29.34 -21.61 17.21
C SER A 733 -28.51 -20.66 18.08
N LEU A 734 -27.65 -21.22 18.93
CA LEU A 734 -26.64 -20.45 19.67
C LEU A 734 -25.79 -19.67 18.67
N GLY A 735 -25.45 -18.42 18.97
CA GLY A 735 -24.61 -17.56 18.12
C GLY A 735 -23.16 -18.04 18.03
N PHE A 736 -22.24 -17.12 17.75
CA PHE A 736 -20.81 -17.34 17.89
C PHE A 736 -20.31 -16.53 19.10
N GLY A 737 -19.58 -17.14 20.02
CA GLY A 737 -19.03 -16.45 21.17
C GLY A 737 -18.75 -17.37 22.34
N VAL A 738 -18.08 -16.81 23.35
CA VAL A 738 -17.47 -17.56 24.47
C VAL A 738 -18.46 -18.00 25.54
N ALA A 739 -19.63 -17.36 25.63
CA ALA A 739 -20.59 -17.57 26.74
C ALA A 739 -21.13 -19.01 26.86
N SER A 740 -20.96 -19.86 25.84
CA SER A 740 -21.37 -21.27 25.84
C SER A 740 -20.22 -22.25 26.06
N HIS A 741 -19.03 -21.77 26.46
CA HIS A 741 -17.80 -22.55 26.47
C HIS A 741 -17.11 -22.49 27.84
N ASP A 742 -16.96 -23.67 28.45
CA ASP A 742 -16.32 -23.81 29.76
C ASP A 742 -14.78 -23.77 29.68
N VAL A 743 -14.21 -24.11 28.53
CA VAL A 743 -12.76 -24.26 28.34
C VAL A 743 -12.31 -23.48 27.10
N VAL A 744 -11.55 -22.41 27.34
CA VAL A 744 -11.04 -21.48 26.32
C VAL A 744 -9.53 -21.59 26.20
N LEU A 745 -9.05 -21.59 24.96
CA LEU A 745 -7.65 -21.40 24.60
C LEU A 745 -7.47 -20.02 23.98
N ASP A 746 -6.66 -19.16 24.61
CA ASP A 746 -6.27 -17.84 24.13
C ASP A 746 -4.81 -17.86 23.73
N VAL A 747 -4.55 -17.77 22.43
CA VAL A 747 -3.20 -17.75 21.86
C VAL A 747 -2.89 -16.35 21.35
N GLY A 748 -1.82 -15.75 21.88
CA GLY A 748 -1.60 -14.30 21.80
C GLY A 748 -2.43 -13.58 22.85
N ALA A 749 -2.33 -14.03 24.10
CA ALA A 749 -3.16 -13.57 25.21
C ALA A 749 -2.83 -12.14 25.66
N HIS A 750 -1.70 -11.58 25.23
CA HIS A 750 -1.26 -10.23 25.57
C HIS A 750 -1.26 -10.02 27.09
N ILE A 751 -1.89 -8.96 27.61
CA ILE A 751 -2.04 -8.72 29.06
C ILE A 751 -3.25 -9.44 29.68
N GLY A 752 -3.96 -10.29 28.93
CA GLY A 752 -5.06 -11.12 29.44
C GLY A 752 -6.46 -10.49 29.43
N VAL A 753 -6.69 -9.44 28.62
CA VAL A 753 -8.00 -8.78 28.55
C VAL A 753 -9.08 -9.74 28.03
N PHE A 754 -8.79 -10.52 26.98
CA PHE A 754 -9.73 -11.50 26.44
C PHE A 754 -10.00 -12.64 27.44
N CYS A 755 -8.97 -13.14 28.12
CA CYS A 755 -9.12 -14.11 29.19
C CYS A 755 -10.06 -13.61 30.30
N ARG A 756 -9.93 -12.34 30.71
CA ARG A 756 -10.81 -11.71 31.71
C ARG A 756 -12.23 -11.52 31.19
N TYR A 757 -12.39 -11.18 29.92
CA TYR A 757 -13.68 -11.16 29.26
C TYR A 757 -14.35 -12.55 29.26
N ALA A 758 -13.62 -13.60 28.89
CA ALA A 758 -14.12 -14.99 28.90
C ALA A 758 -14.57 -15.43 30.30
N LEU A 759 -13.78 -15.15 31.34
CA LEU A 759 -14.12 -15.43 32.73
C LEU A 759 -15.40 -14.70 33.17
N SER A 760 -15.59 -13.43 32.76
CA SER A 760 -16.79 -12.66 33.09
C SER A 760 -18.07 -13.21 32.44
N LEU A 761 -17.93 -14.05 31.41
CA LEU A 761 -19.03 -14.77 30.77
C LEU A 761 -19.28 -16.17 31.36
N GLY A 762 -18.57 -16.54 32.42
CA GLY A 762 -18.77 -17.82 33.13
C GLY A 762 -17.83 -18.95 32.70
N CYS A 763 -16.80 -18.67 31.88
CA CYS A 763 -15.78 -19.67 31.55
C CYS A 763 -15.06 -20.15 32.82
N SER A 764 -14.86 -21.46 32.98
CA SER A 764 -14.26 -22.05 34.19
C SER A 764 -12.79 -22.46 34.00
N SER A 765 -12.33 -22.61 32.76
CA SER A 765 -10.97 -23.01 32.43
C SER A 765 -10.35 -22.17 31.31
N ILE A 766 -9.18 -21.59 31.57
CA ILE A 766 -8.42 -20.78 30.61
C ILE A 766 -7.04 -21.38 30.39
N TYR A 767 -6.67 -21.54 29.13
CA TYR A 767 -5.30 -21.81 28.68
C TYR A 767 -4.83 -20.58 27.90
N ALA A 768 -3.81 -19.87 28.38
CA ALA A 768 -3.34 -18.63 27.78
C ALA A 768 -1.85 -18.70 27.43
N TYR A 769 -1.49 -18.28 26.22
CA TYR A 769 -0.12 -18.29 25.73
C TYR A 769 0.29 -16.88 25.28
N GLU A 770 1.37 -16.36 25.88
CA GLU A 770 1.94 -15.05 25.55
C GLU A 770 3.48 -15.13 25.56
N PRO A 771 4.16 -14.89 24.42
CA PRO A 771 5.60 -14.99 24.33
C PRO A 771 6.38 -13.82 24.93
N ASP A 772 5.84 -12.60 24.90
CA ASP A 772 6.55 -11.44 25.46
C ASP A 772 6.58 -11.52 26.99
N VAL A 773 7.78 -11.36 27.56
CA VAL A 773 8.00 -11.51 29.00
C VAL A 773 7.30 -10.42 29.80
N GLN A 774 7.19 -9.20 29.27
CA GLN A 774 6.53 -8.09 29.96
C GLN A 774 5.01 -8.27 29.95
N ASN A 775 4.43 -8.56 28.78
CA ASN A 775 3.02 -8.89 28.62
C ASN A 775 2.64 -10.10 29.48
N PHE A 776 3.43 -11.16 29.44
CA PHE A 776 3.24 -12.38 30.24
C PHE A 776 3.22 -12.08 31.75
N SER A 777 4.12 -11.22 32.24
CA SER A 777 4.12 -10.84 33.66
C SER A 777 2.83 -10.11 34.08
N ILE A 778 2.30 -9.25 33.20
CA ILE A 778 1.04 -8.55 33.45
C ILE A 778 -0.15 -9.52 33.34
N LEU A 779 -0.15 -10.41 32.34
CA LEU A 779 -1.13 -11.50 32.19
C LEU A 779 -1.25 -12.35 33.46
N GLN A 780 -0.12 -12.77 34.02
CA GLN A 780 -0.08 -13.53 35.28
C GLN A 780 -0.77 -12.78 36.43
N GLN A 781 -0.46 -11.48 36.57
CA GLN A 781 -1.07 -10.65 37.61
C GLN A 781 -2.58 -10.48 37.38
N ASN A 782 -2.98 -10.25 36.13
CA ASN A 782 -4.37 -10.02 35.75
C ASN A 782 -5.25 -11.27 35.92
N LEU A 783 -4.67 -12.46 35.83
CA LEU A 783 -5.36 -13.74 36.00
C LEU A 783 -5.15 -14.40 37.37
N THR A 784 -4.51 -13.70 38.31
CA THR A 784 -4.42 -14.17 39.71
C THR A 784 -5.77 -13.95 40.42
N SER A 785 -6.51 -15.03 40.67
CA SER A 785 -7.74 -15.01 41.47
C SER A 785 -7.44 -14.87 42.97
N LEU A 786 -8.29 -14.14 43.70
CA LEU A 786 -8.09 -13.87 45.12
C LEU A 786 -8.59 -15.00 46.04
N ASN A 787 -9.45 -15.94 45.58
CA ASN A 787 -9.93 -17.08 46.40
C ASN A 787 -10.82 -18.13 45.67
N ASP A 788 -10.79 -18.25 44.34
CA ASP A 788 -11.69 -19.20 43.64
C ASP A 788 -11.01 -20.55 43.33
N GLN A 789 -11.37 -21.59 44.08
CA GLN A 789 -10.83 -22.95 43.93
C GLN A 789 -11.42 -23.72 42.73
N HIS A 790 -12.45 -23.18 42.07
CA HIS A 790 -13.13 -23.86 40.95
C HIS A 790 -12.59 -23.45 39.57
N LEU A 791 -11.75 -22.42 39.49
CA LEU A 791 -11.17 -21.95 38.23
C LEU A 791 -9.86 -22.66 37.91
N LYS A 792 -9.72 -23.16 36.68
CA LYS A 792 -8.48 -23.74 36.17
C LYS A 792 -7.82 -22.79 35.17
N ILE A 793 -6.84 -22.03 35.62
CA ILE A 793 -6.12 -21.07 34.78
C ILE A 793 -4.67 -21.53 34.60
N GLU A 794 -4.28 -21.78 33.35
CA GLU A 794 -2.91 -22.10 32.96
C GLU A 794 -2.38 -21.02 32.01
N VAL A 795 -1.34 -20.31 32.43
CA VAL A 795 -0.66 -19.28 31.64
C VAL A 795 0.75 -19.75 31.29
N HIS A 796 1.14 -19.61 30.02
CA HIS A 796 2.36 -20.17 29.46
C HIS A 796 3.15 -19.12 28.67
N ASN A 797 4.45 -18.96 28.97
CA ASN A 797 5.33 -18.03 28.26
C ASN A 797 5.99 -18.70 27.05
N TYR A 798 5.19 -18.96 26.01
CA TYR A 798 5.63 -19.57 24.77
C TYR A 798 4.97 -18.87 23.58
N ALA A 799 5.73 -18.72 22.49
CA ALA A 799 5.18 -18.42 21.18
C ALA A 799 4.61 -19.70 20.56
N ILE A 800 3.57 -19.57 19.75
CA ILE A 800 2.97 -20.70 19.06
C ILE A 800 3.30 -20.62 17.56
N SER A 801 3.69 -21.75 16.99
CA SER A 801 4.05 -21.89 15.58
C SER A 801 3.48 -23.19 14.99
N ASN A 802 3.65 -23.40 13.69
CA ASN A 802 3.34 -24.69 13.05
C ASN A 802 4.47 -25.74 13.20
N ASP A 803 5.67 -25.30 13.60
CA ASP A 803 6.86 -26.15 13.66
C ASP A 803 7.09 -26.82 15.03
N GLU A 804 8.00 -27.79 15.05
CA GLU A 804 8.43 -28.51 16.26
C GLU A 804 8.93 -27.58 17.39
N PRO A 805 8.84 -28.02 18.67
CA PRO A 805 9.29 -27.23 19.81
C PRO A 805 10.73 -26.72 19.67
N GLY A 806 10.95 -25.44 19.97
CA GLY A 806 12.25 -24.83 19.74
C GLY A 806 12.42 -23.47 20.38
N THR A 807 13.40 -22.71 19.89
CA THR A 807 13.64 -21.32 20.25
C THR A 807 13.74 -20.52 18.97
N ARG A 808 13.03 -19.38 18.91
CA ARG A 808 13.00 -18.49 17.74
C ARG A 808 13.24 -17.05 18.13
N LYS A 809 13.64 -16.26 17.13
CA LYS A 809 13.77 -14.81 17.27
C LYS A 809 12.39 -14.17 17.24
N PHE A 810 12.18 -13.25 18.15
CA PHE A 810 10.94 -12.53 18.38
C PHE A 810 11.22 -11.04 18.27
N VAL A 811 10.50 -10.38 17.37
CA VAL A 811 10.69 -8.96 17.04
C VAL A 811 9.66 -8.15 17.80
N HIS A 812 10.14 -7.19 18.59
CA HIS A 812 9.30 -6.24 19.29
C HIS A 812 8.90 -5.10 18.36
N ALA A 813 7.63 -4.71 18.45
CA ALA A 813 7.06 -3.68 17.60
C ALA A 813 7.59 -2.30 18.00
N ARG A 814 7.84 -1.44 17.02
CA ARG A 814 8.28 -0.06 17.28
C ARG A 814 7.19 0.75 17.99
N ASN A 815 7.63 1.62 18.90
CA ASN A 815 6.78 2.63 19.52
C ASN A 815 6.16 3.56 18.47
N ARG A 816 5.00 4.13 18.80
CA ARG A 816 4.31 5.07 17.92
C ARG A 816 5.05 6.41 17.88
N GLY A 817 4.90 7.14 16.77
CA GLY A 817 5.59 8.42 16.54
C GLY A 817 5.21 9.54 17.52
N ASP A 818 4.18 9.34 18.34
CA ASP A 818 3.71 10.23 19.41
C ASP A 818 4.25 9.82 20.81
N GLY A 819 5.21 8.90 20.86
CA GLY A 819 5.84 8.43 22.09
C GLY A 819 4.99 7.43 22.89
N THR A 820 3.91 6.88 22.33
CA THR A 820 3.17 5.79 22.95
C THR A 820 3.93 4.47 22.82
N GLN A 821 4.05 3.76 23.94
CA GLN A 821 4.71 2.46 23.97
C GLN A 821 3.88 1.45 23.18
N ASN A 822 4.49 0.78 22.21
CA ASN A 822 3.84 -0.30 21.48
C ASN A 822 4.11 -1.61 22.20
N THR A 823 3.04 -2.23 22.67
CA THR A 823 3.03 -3.47 23.45
C THR A 823 2.32 -4.59 22.71
N TRP A 824 1.86 -4.30 21.49
CA TRP A 824 1.07 -5.15 20.62
C TRP A 824 1.80 -5.30 19.27
N ARG A 825 1.36 -6.18 18.37
CA ARG A 825 2.02 -6.43 17.08
C ARG A 825 3.47 -6.94 17.15
N HIS A 826 3.85 -7.55 18.27
CA HIS A 826 5.09 -8.31 18.39
C HIS A 826 4.94 -9.64 17.66
N SER A 827 5.97 -10.09 16.94
CA SER A 827 5.84 -11.29 16.09
C SER A 827 7.12 -12.12 16.07
N LEU A 828 7.02 -13.38 15.67
CA LEU A 828 8.20 -14.15 15.24
C LEU A 828 8.86 -13.42 14.06
N GLN A 829 10.18 -13.53 13.94
CA GLN A 829 10.97 -12.74 12.99
C GLN A 829 10.54 -12.97 11.53
N GLU A 830 10.23 -14.21 11.17
CA GLU A 830 9.76 -14.62 9.85
C GLU A 830 8.42 -13.97 9.44
N HIS A 831 7.62 -13.52 10.41
CA HIS A 831 6.34 -12.84 10.19
C HIS A 831 6.40 -11.33 10.46
N SER A 832 7.59 -10.82 10.81
CA SER A 832 7.74 -9.41 11.14
C SER A 832 7.79 -8.55 9.88
N GLN A 833 6.98 -7.49 9.88
CA GLN A 833 7.05 -6.41 8.87
C GLN A 833 8.10 -5.34 9.21
N TYR A 834 8.73 -5.43 10.39
CA TYR A 834 9.70 -4.46 10.83
C TYR A 834 11.10 -4.81 10.31
N VAL A 835 11.81 -3.80 9.79
CA VAL A 835 13.24 -3.90 9.40
C VAL A 835 14.10 -2.94 10.22
N ASN A 836 15.36 -3.33 10.48
CA ASN A 836 16.36 -2.46 11.11
C ASN A 836 16.55 -1.17 10.32
N ARG A 837 16.71 -0.05 11.03
CA ARG A 837 17.04 1.27 10.45
C ARG A 837 18.37 1.73 11.07
N GLU A 838 19.17 2.49 10.32
CA GLU A 838 20.49 2.96 10.76
C GLU A 838 20.44 3.75 12.09
N ASP A 839 19.32 4.42 12.37
CA ASP A 839 19.12 5.24 13.57
C ASP A 839 18.29 4.55 14.66
N ASP A 840 17.79 3.33 14.42
CA ASP A 840 16.84 2.65 15.31
C ASP A 840 16.80 1.14 15.03
N GLU A 841 17.65 0.39 15.73
CA GLU A 841 17.69 -1.07 15.69
C GLU A 841 16.43 -1.65 16.34
N LEU A 842 15.88 -2.71 15.73
CA LEU A 842 14.75 -3.40 16.32
C LEU A 842 15.19 -4.16 17.56
N GLU A 843 14.38 -4.07 18.60
CA GLU A 843 14.53 -4.94 19.75
C GLU A 843 14.12 -6.37 19.35
N ILE A 844 15.04 -7.31 19.52
CA ILE A 844 14.86 -8.72 19.19
C ILE A 844 15.21 -9.55 20.43
N SER A 845 14.28 -10.39 20.86
CA SER A 845 14.49 -11.37 21.94
C SER A 845 14.42 -12.80 21.39
N ASN A 846 14.84 -13.77 22.20
CA ASN A 846 14.63 -15.19 21.92
C ASN A 846 13.46 -15.69 22.77
N VAL A 847 12.50 -16.36 22.12
CA VAL A 847 11.33 -16.95 22.79
C VAL A 847 11.27 -18.44 22.49
N LYS A 848 10.73 -19.22 23.43
CA LYS A 848 10.47 -20.63 23.21
C LYS A 848 9.20 -20.81 22.39
N THR A 849 9.20 -21.76 21.47
CA THR A 849 8.07 -22.08 20.62
C THR A 849 7.50 -23.46 20.90
N LEU A 850 6.19 -23.60 20.76
CA LEU A 850 5.48 -24.88 20.78
C LEU A 850 4.56 -24.98 19.55
N PRO A 851 4.35 -26.20 19.00
CA PRO A 851 3.40 -26.39 17.91
C PRO A 851 1.96 -26.19 18.39
N PHE A 852 1.07 -25.80 17.48
CA PHE A 852 -0.36 -25.77 17.78
C PHE A 852 -0.98 -27.18 17.81
N PHE A 853 -0.71 -27.98 16.78
CA PHE A 853 -1.18 -29.36 16.64
C PHE A 853 -0.15 -30.41 17.09
N GLY A 854 -0.56 -31.68 17.12
CA GLY A 854 0.33 -32.82 17.37
C GLY A 854 0.45 -33.24 18.84
N ALA A 855 1.31 -34.22 19.10
CA ALA A 855 1.50 -34.80 20.43
C ALA A 855 2.15 -33.83 21.42
N SER A 856 3.05 -32.98 20.93
CA SER A 856 3.67 -31.88 21.68
C SER A 856 2.92 -30.55 21.52
N GLY A 857 1.75 -30.58 20.87
CA GLY A 857 0.94 -29.42 20.57
C GLY A 857 0.20 -28.84 21.77
N ILE A 858 -0.09 -27.54 21.71
CA ILE A 858 -0.80 -26.84 22.79
C ILE A 858 -2.31 -27.09 22.80
N LEU A 859 -2.90 -27.57 21.68
CA LEU A 859 -4.31 -27.89 21.64
C LEU A 859 -4.61 -29.21 22.39
N LYS A 860 -5.02 -29.08 23.66
CA LYS A 860 -5.40 -30.17 24.56
C LYS A 860 -6.87 -30.60 24.36
N SER A 861 -7.19 -31.83 24.76
CA SER A 861 -8.58 -32.31 24.81
C SER A 861 -9.39 -31.55 25.87
N GLY A 862 -10.68 -31.35 25.61
CA GLY A 862 -11.60 -30.56 26.41
C GLY A 862 -11.66 -29.07 26.03
N ILE A 863 -10.73 -28.55 25.23
CA ILE A 863 -10.78 -27.17 24.72
C ILE A 863 -11.87 -27.07 23.66
N THR A 864 -12.85 -26.19 23.88
CA THR A 864 -14.03 -26.08 23.01
C THR A 864 -14.08 -24.75 22.25
N PHE A 865 -13.38 -23.71 22.72
CA PHE A 865 -13.23 -22.41 22.07
C PHE A 865 -11.75 -22.03 21.92
N VAL A 866 -11.36 -21.51 20.76
CA VAL A 866 -10.00 -21.01 20.49
C VAL A 866 -10.06 -19.57 19.97
N LYS A 867 -9.33 -18.65 20.61
CA LYS A 867 -8.87 -17.39 20.02
C LYS A 867 -7.44 -17.57 19.53
N MET A 868 -7.18 -17.20 18.28
CA MET A 868 -5.84 -17.22 17.69
C MET A 868 -5.53 -15.87 17.05
N ASP A 869 -4.69 -15.09 17.72
CA ASP A 869 -4.22 -13.79 17.25
C ASP A 869 -2.75 -13.69 17.66
N ILE A 870 -1.91 -14.31 16.85
CA ILE A 870 -0.48 -14.54 17.14
C ILE A 870 0.41 -13.86 16.10
N GLU A 871 -0.12 -12.79 15.53
CA GLU A 871 0.61 -11.86 14.69
C GLU A 871 1.33 -12.56 13.52
N GLY A 872 0.58 -13.33 12.74
CA GLY A 872 0.99 -13.89 11.45
C GLY A 872 1.30 -15.38 11.50
N ALA A 873 1.63 -15.94 12.66
CA ALA A 873 1.88 -17.38 12.78
C ALA A 873 0.60 -18.21 12.58
N GLU A 874 -0.59 -17.61 12.71
CA GLU A 874 -1.86 -18.25 12.38
C GLU A 874 -1.97 -18.62 10.90
N ILE A 875 -1.29 -17.88 10.01
CA ILE A 875 -1.29 -18.15 8.56
C ILE A 875 -0.68 -19.52 8.29
N ASP A 876 0.48 -19.80 8.86
CA ASP A 876 1.18 -21.08 8.67
C ASP A 876 0.40 -22.24 9.28
N ILE A 877 -0.17 -22.04 10.48
CA ILE A 877 -0.98 -23.06 11.15
C ILE A 877 -2.23 -23.38 10.31
N LEU A 878 -2.93 -22.39 9.78
CA LEU A 878 -4.18 -22.58 9.04
C LEU A 878 -3.96 -23.09 7.60
N LEU A 879 -2.78 -22.85 7.02
CA LEU A 879 -2.38 -23.42 5.73
C LEU A 879 -1.78 -24.84 5.85
N SER A 880 -1.48 -25.30 7.07
CA SER A 880 -0.97 -26.64 7.32
C SER A 880 -1.94 -27.75 6.89
N LYS A 881 -1.40 -28.95 6.66
CA LYS A 881 -2.22 -30.15 6.40
C LYS A 881 -3.03 -30.52 7.64
N GLU A 882 -2.46 -30.29 8.81
CA GLU A 882 -3.04 -30.59 10.11
C GLU A 882 -4.35 -29.83 10.32
N ALA A 883 -4.42 -28.57 9.89
CA ALA A 883 -5.63 -27.75 9.95
C ALA A 883 -6.76 -28.27 9.07
N SER A 884 -6.47 -29.00 7.98
CA SER A 884 -7.49 -29.63 7.13
C SER A 884 -8.06 -30.92 7.72
N CYS A 885 -7.45 -31.46 8.79
CA CYS A 885 -7.85 -32.74 9.38
C CYS A 885 -8.78 -32.54 10.58
N ALA A 886 -10.04 -32.97 10.46
CA ALA A 886 -11.06 -32.80 11.50
C ALA A 886 -10.65 -33.36 12.88
N SER A 887 -9.92 -34.48 12.94
CA SER A 887 -9.50 -35.11 14.20
C SER A 887 -8.43 -34.31 14.95
N ASN A 888 -7.63 -33.50 14.25
CA ASN A 888 -6.60 -32.69 14.88
C ASN A 888 -7.17 -31.53 15.70
N TRP A 889 -8.37 -31.06 15.34
CA TRP A 889 -9.10 -30.03 16.08
C TRP A 889 -9.79 -30.55 17.35
N ARG A 890 -9.72 -31.86 17.63
CA ARG A 890 -10.27 -32.48 18.85
C ARG A 890 -11.70 -31.98 19.16
N ASP A 891 -11.91 -31.44 20.36
CA ASP A 891 -13.20 -30.99 20.89
C ASP A 891 -13.54 -29.53 20.52
N VAL A 892 -12.70 -28.85 19.73
CA VAL A 892 -12.94 -27.46 19.33
C VAL A 892 -14.21 -27.38 18.50
N THR A 893 -15.14 -26.55 18.95
CA THR A 893 -16.41 -26.27 18.28
C THR A 893 -16.41 -24.88 17.66
N GLN A 894 -15.68 -23.92 18.24
CA GLN A 894 -15.56 -22.56 17.74
C GLN A 894 -14.11 -22.09 17.75
N LEU A 895 -13.71 -21.47 16.65
CA LEU A 895 -12.41 -20.86 16.43
C LEU A 895 -12.63 -19.44 15.92
N VAL A 896 -11.97 -18.47 16.52
CA VAL A 896 -11.87 -17.10 16.00
C VAL A 896 -10.41 -16.74 15.84
N PHE A 897 -10.08 -16.13 14.70
CA PHE A 897 -8.73 -15.72 14.41
C PHE A 897 -8.69 -14.45 13.58
N GLU A 898 -7.57 -13.73 13.65
CA GLU A 898 -7.28 -12.59 12.79
C GLU A 898 -6.42 -13.05 11.63
N TRP A 899 -6.89 -12.89 10.39
CA TRP A 899 -6.06 -13.08 9.21
C TRP A 899 -5.38 -11.77 8.85
N SER A 900 -4.06 -11.72 9.05
CA SER A 900 -3.29 -10.52 8.77
C SER A 900 -2.98 -10.36 7.28
N PHE A 901 -3.80 -9.55 6.60
CA PHE A 901 -3.53 -9.20 5.21
C PHE A 901 -2.35 -8.25 5.05
N THR A 902 -1.84 -7.64 6.12
CA THR A 902 -0.56 -6.91 6.06
C THR A 902 0.64 -7.87 5.88
N LYS A 903 0.49 -9.15 6.27
CA LYS A 903 1.52 -10.19 6.18
C LYS A 903 1.32 -11.12 4.97
N GLU A 904 0.08 -11.53 4.70
CA GLU A 904 -0.29 -12.33 3.53
C GLU A 904 -1.46 -11.69 2.78
N ARG A 905 -1.15 -10.94 1.70
CA ARG A 905 -2.15 -10.16 0.95
C ARG A 905 -2.93 -10.97 -0.06
N ARG A 906 -2.47 -12.16 -0.44
CA ARG A 906 -3.09 -12.89 -1.55
C ARG A 906 -4.39 -13.53 -1.07
N VAL A 907 -5.50 -13.18 -1.72
CA VAL A 907 -6.82 -13.68 -1.31
C VAL A 907 -6.95 -15.19 -1.53
N ASN A 908 -6.26 -15.77 -2.52
CA ASN A 908 -6.26 -17.23 -2.70
C ASN A 908 -5.67 -18.00 -1.51
N LYS A 909 -4.68 -17.45 -0.80
CA LYS A 909 -4.10 -18.07 0.41
C LYS A 909 -5.08 -18.01 1.57
N PHE A 910 -5.77 -16.89 1.71
CA PHE A 910 -6.89 -16.81 2.64
C PHE A 910 -7.98 -17.85 2.30
N HIS A 911 -8.37 -18.00 1.02
CA HIS A 911 -9.31 -19.04 0.60
C HIS A 911 -8.81 -20.46 0.83
N GLU A 912 -7.51 -20.70 0.71
CA GLU A 912 -6.89 -21.99 1.03
C GLU A 912 -7.07 -22.32 2.52
N ALA A 913 -6.79 -21.38 3.41
CA ALA A 913 -7.05 -21.54 4.85
C ALA A 913 -8.54 -21.78 5.16
N VAL A 914 -9.45 -21.00 4.54
CA VAL A 914 -10.90 -21.21 4.66
C VAL A 914 -11.31 -22.60 4.17
N ARG A 915 -10.75 -23.08 3.05
CA ARG A 915 -10.99 -24.43 2.54
C ARG A 915 -10.51 -25.51 3.51
N ASN A 916 -9.32 -25.35 4.10
CA ASN A 916 -8.81 -26.29 5.11
C ASN A 916 -9.77 -26.41 6.28
N LEU A 917 -10.26 -25.28 6.82
CA LEU A 917 -11.25 -25.26 7.89
C LEU A 917 -12.57 -25.92 7.47
N ASN A 918 -13.06 -25.65 6.26
CA ASN A 918 -14.27 -26.28 5.72
C ASN A 918 -14.12 -27.81 5.61
N ILE A 919 -12.97 -28.30 5.15
CA ILE A 919 -12.65 -29.74 5.08
C ILE A 919 -12.62 -30.36 6.48
N ALA A 920 -12.09 -29.63 7.47
CA ALA A 920 -12.07 -30.04 8.87
C ALA A 920 -13.45 -29.98 9.57
N GLY A 921 -14.51 -29.60 8.85
CA GLY A 921 -15.89 -29.59 9.34
C GLY A 921 -16.34 -28.27 9.96
N PHE A 922 -15.55 -27.20 9.84
CA PHE A 922 -15.99 -25.87 10.26
C PHE A 922 -16.78 -25.19 9.16
N THR A 923 -17.77 -24.39 9.55
CA THR A 923 -18.34 -23.39 8.67
C THR A 923 -17.72 -22.04 8.99
N VAL A 924 -17.18 -21.39 7.97
CA VAL A 924 -16.39 -20.15 8.11
C VAL A 924 -17.16 -18.93 7.65
N CYS A 925 -17.09 -17.87 8.45
CA CYS A 925 -17.76 -16.61 8.30
C CYS A 925 -16.76 -15.46 8.50
N TYR A 926 -16.80 -14.44 7.67
CA TYR A 926 -15.95 -13.25 7.77
C TYR A 926 -16.56 -12.07 7.05
N LYS A 927 -16.10 -10.87 7.40
CA LYS A 927 -16.56 -9.61 6.82
C LYS A 927 -16.15 -9.51 5.34
N GLY A 928 -17.15 -9.36 4.46
CA GLY A 928 -16.94 -9.20 3.03
C GLY A 928 -16.92 -10.50 2.21
N LYS A 929 -17.31 -11.62 2.81
CA LYS A 929 -17.62 -12.87 2.11
C LYS A 929 -18.64 -12.61 0.98
N GLY A 930 -18.37 -13.11 -0.22
CA GLY A 930 -19.15 -12.88 -1.44
C GLY A 930 -18.87 -11.55 -2.16
N ALA A 931 -17.91 -10.74 -1.70
CA ALA A 931 -17.48 -9.53 -2.42
C ALA A 931 -16.68 -9.89 -3.70
N TRP A 932 -16.51 -8.92 -4.61
CA TRP A 932 -15.79 -9.13 -5.87
C TRP A 932 -14.36 -9.68 -5.65
N TRP A 933 -13.65 -9.15 -4.65
CA TRP A 933 -12.31 -9.59 -4.29
C TRP A 933 -12.32 -10.99 -3.64
N ASP A 934 -13.45 -11.42 -3.09
CA ASP A 934 -13.63 -12.74 -2.50
C ASP A 934 -14.01 -13.81 -3.54
N THR A 935 -14.54 -13.39 -4.69
CA THR A 935 -14.90 -14.30 -5.79
C THR A 935 -13.80 -14.47 -6.82
N GLU A 936 -12.86 -13.52 -6.92
CA GLU A 936 -11.75 -13.59 -7.87
C GLU A 936 -10.52 -14.23 -7.22
N THR A 937 -10.00 -15.30 -7.80
CA THR A 937 -8.90 -16.08 -7.21
C THR A 937 -7.54 -15.41 -7.28
N ASN A 938 -7.37 -14.36 -8.10
CA ASN A 938 -6.05 -13.79 -8.42
C ASN A 938 -5.92 -12.33 -7.96
N VAL A 939 -6.64 -11.96 -6.91
CA VAL A 939 -6.64 -10.59 -6.39
C VAL A 939 -5.88 -10.49 -5.09
N LEU A 940 -5.24 -9.33 -4.88
CA LEU A 940 -4.73 -8.95 -3.58
C LEU A 940 -5.86 -8.34 -2.74
N TRP A 941 -5.72 -8.49 -1.43
CA TRP A 941 -6.57 -7.82 -0.47
C TRP A 941 -6.52 -6.30 -0.70
N PRO A 942 -7.67 -5.68 -0.98
CA PRO A 942 -7.73 -4.28 -1.43
C PRO A 942 -7.77 -3.28 -0.28
N TYR A 943 -7.74 -3.73 0.98
CA TYR A 943 -7.87 -2.88 2.17
C TYR A 943 -6.60 -2.90 3.02
N ASP A 944 -6.39 -1.85 3.81
CA ASP A 944 -5.25 -1.74 4.74
C ASP A 944 -5.60 -2.25 6.14
N ILE A 945 -6.51 -3.23 6.23
CA ILE A 945 -6.98 -3.80 7.51
C ILE A 945 -6.84 -5.31 7.50
N ASP A 946 -6.53 -5.85 8.66
CA ASP A 946 -6.56 -7.27 8.94
C ASP A 946 -8.04 -7.72 9.13
N LEU A 947 -8.32 -9.01 8.96
CA LEU A 947 -9.69 -9.53 8.91
C LEU A 947 -9.94 -10.50 10.06
N VAL A 948 -10.96 -10.24 10.88
CA VAL A 948 -11.42 -11.21 11.88
C VAL A 948 -12.32 -12.26 11.22
N VAL A 949 -12.01 -13.52 11.48
CA VAL A 949 -12.62 -14.69 10.85
C VAL A 949 -13.17 -15.62 11.92
N PHE A 950 -14.39 -16.10 11.71
CA PHE A 950 -15.14 -16.92 12.66
C PHE A 950 -15.42 -18.28 12.03
N ALA A 951 -15.07 -19.36 12.72
CA ALA A 951 -15.23 -20.73 12.26
C ALA A 951 -15.95 -21.57 13.32
N LYS A 952 -17.07 -22.21 12.96
CA LYS A 952 -17.89 -23.02 13.88
C LYS A 952 -18.19 -24.38 13.29
N LYS A 953 -17.96 -25.46 14.04
CA LYS A 953 -18.39 -26.82 13.63
C LYS A 953 -19.91 -26.93 13.72
N ILE A 954 -20.52 -27.55 12.70
CA ILE A 954 -21.95 -27.88 12.64
C ILE A 954 -22.17 -29.28 13.16
#